data_AF-A0A970EG80-F1
#
_entry.id   AF-A0A970EG80-F1
#
_cell.length_a   1.000
_cell.length_b   1.000
_cell.length_c   1.000
_cell.angle_alpha   90.00
_cell.angle_beta   90.00
_cell.angle_gamma   90.00
#
_symmetry.space_group_name_H-M   'P 1'
#
loop_
_entity.id
_entity.type
_entity.pdbx_description
1 polymer ?
#
loop_
_entity_poly.entity_id
_entity_poly.type
_entity_poly.pdbx_seq_one_letter_code
_entity_poly.pdbx_strand_id
1 'polypeptide(L)'
;MTYELDGFTVDFDKASGTILKAYDIKKINIVIPDEIDGVAVKKIGAEAFYSNLGLVSLGFLESSQLQEIGDYAFLSCYNLTSVTIPSSVQKIGEGAFYDCENLASVSFLGKSQLKTIGDYAFYWCFVLKSITIPSSVEEIGLGAFFSCKYLESVKFLENSQLKTIGNNAFGYCGFLKNIEIPSKVELIDNFAFRDCERLESVKFLENSQLKIIGTDAFLNCAALKSITIPSKVEKISGGAFANCSSLKNVEFLNCNVLIGSVAFSDTPWFLNLKIKTKNPDFLFAQDNKIVFLTGLSDNITIPDGVVSVTMSDEFFSQETLRYKIKIPKSVSAISSNINLLGRKFVVDELNPYYSSDNDGSLYDKDKTKLIAVPVNQNEINIPNTVKTIGREAFYENKNLETVVLPDSVEIIEDYAFYEAKVKNIKLSNNLKSIGAYAFFVGDFDSISLPDSLEEIGESAFAICNNLRSVTIGENVKVIKEGAFSGCDSLEEVIIKSNLTRLEEYAFYLCYNLKKLTFTKDAPEFIDFYGFLYTHDDFTFYYYDSAKGFESKIWGLFKTVKLSHVEISTERFNDKLVVDYKVKEDVNNFEAVVALYDENGLLALKRRTHDFNGKYDLSETFYEGFENAKYVKVFILDSLKNLEPLLVNGYSEIK
;
A
#
# COMPACT_ATOMS: atom_id res chain seq x y z
N MET A 1 34.98 36.42 45.87
CA MET A 1 35.06 37.40 46.99
C MET A 1 33.73 38.12 47.09
N THR A 2 33.35 38.59 48.27
CA THR A 2 32.09 39.29 48.49
C THR A 2 32.27 40.81 48.34
N TYR A 3 31.35 41.47 47.63
CA TYR A 3 31.35 42.91 47.42
C TYR A 3 29.96 43.49 47.68
N GLU A 4 29.89 44.58 48.45
CA GLU A 4 28.66 45.36 48.60
C GLU A 4 28.57 46.37 47.46
N LEU A 5 27.50 46.28 46.68
CA LEU A 5 27.17 47.17 45.57
C LEU A 5 26.01 48.09 45.95
N ASP A 6 25.66 49.02 45.06
CA ASP A 6 24.57 49.95 45.31
C ASP A 6 23.20 49.24 45.38
N GLY A 7 22.81 48.85 46.60
CA GLY A 7 21.51 48.24 46.89
C GLY A 7 21.50 46.71 46.98
N PHE A 8 22.64 46.01 46.86
CA PHE A 8 22.74 44.55 46.98
C PHE A 8 24.18 44.09 47.21
N THR A 9 24.36 42.85 47.69
CA THR A 9 25.66 42.23 47.89
C THR A 9 25.86 41.09 46.90
N VAL A 10 27.10 40.91 46.40
CA VAL A 10 27.43 39.81 45.48
C VAL A 10 28.68 39.05 45.86
N ASP A 11 28.67 37.74 45.58
CA ASP A 11 29.89 36.96 45.42
C ASP A 11 30.35 37.04 43.97
N PHE A 12 31.55 37.58 43.76
CA PHE A 12 32.12 37.79 42.42
C PHE A 12 33.44 37.04 42.25
N ASP A 13 33.55 36.31 41.13
CA ASP A 13 34.78 35.67 40.67
C ASP A 13 35.51 36.60 39.69
N LYS A 14 36.63 37.16 40.16
CA LYS A 14 37.49 38.04 39.37
C LYS A 14 38.18 37.33 38.20
N ALA A 15 38.43 36.02 38.28
CA ALA A 15 39.15 35.32 37.22
C ALA A 15 38.29 35.23 35.94
N SER A 16 36.99 34.97 36.10
CA SER A 16 36.04 34.88 35.00
C SER A 16 35.23 36.17 34.75
N GLY A 17 35.17 37.08 35.71
CA GLY A 17 34.26 38.23 35.68
C GLY A 17 32.80 37.83 35.93
N THR A 18 32.56 36.82 36.79
CA THR A 18 31.24 36.22 37.00
C THR A 18 30.65 36.62 38.34
N ILE A 19 29.40 37.12 38.34
CA ILE A 19 28.58 37.21 39.57
C ILE A 19 28.08 35.81 39.88
N LEU A 20 28.59 35.19 40.95
CA LEU A 20 28.25 33.83 41.36
C LEU A 20 26.97 33.78 42.18
N LYS A 21 26.73 34.80 43.01
CA LYS A 21 25.56 34.87 43.88
C LYS A 21 25.25 36.31 44.25
N ALA A 22 23.98 36.66 44.37
CA ALA A 22 23.49 37.94 44.83
C ALA A 22 22.56 37.74 46.03
N TYR A 23 22.72 38.56 47.06
CA TYR A 23 21.94 38.52 48.30
C TYR A 23 21.77 39.94 48.85
N ASP A 24 20.97 40.08 49.90
CA ASP A 24 20.67 41.36 50.54
C ASP A 24 20.15 42.44 49.56
N ILE A 25 19.22 42.08 48.67
CA ILE A 25 18.62 43.04 47.74
C ILE A 25 17.75 44.04 48.53
N LYS A 26 18.31 45.25 48.73
CA LYS A 26 17.74 46.37 49.49
C LYS A 26 17.01 47.38 48.59
N LYS A 27 17.28 47.36 47.27
CA LYS A 27 16.60 48.19 46.28
C LYS A 27 15.70 47.36 45.39
N ILE A 28 14.51 47.89 45.10
CA ILE A 28 13.56 47.29 44.14
C ILE A 28 14.12 47.26 42.71
N ASN A 29 14.98 48.23 42.35
CA ASN A 29 15.60 48.34 41.03
C ASN A 29 17.11 48.22 41.18
N ILE A 30 17.71 47.27 40.46
CA ILE A 30 19.16 47.06 40.46
C ILE A 30 19.71 47.29 39.06
N VAL A 31 20.86 47.98 39.00
CA VAL A 31 21.68 48.09 37.81
C VAL A 31 22.97 47.32 38.05
N ILE A 32 23.26 46.32 37.21
CA ILE A 32 24.55 45.61 37.27
C ILE A 32 25.64 46.56 36.76
N PRO A 33 26.70 46.84 37.54
CA PRO A 33 27.78 47.72 37.12
C PRO A 33 28.63 47.06 36.02
N ASP A 34 29.33 47.89 35.23
CA ASP A 34 30.24 47.39 34.20
C ASP A 34 31.46 46.66 34.79
N GLU A 35 31.89 47.06 35.99
CA GLU A 35 33.06 46.51 36.67
C GLU A 35 32.80 46.34 38.18
N ILE A 36 33.39 45.30 38.77
CA ILE A 36 33.47 45.09 40.22
C ILE A 36 34.94 44.99 40.60
N ASP A 37 35.41 45.93 41.41
CA ASP A 37 36.81 46.02 41.85
C ASP A 37 37.82 45.99 40.68
N GLY A 38 37.55 46.84 39.68
CA GLY A 38 38.37 47.04 38.47
C GLY A 38 38.31 45.90 37.45
N VAL A 39 37.41 44.92 37.62
CA VAL A 39 37.26 43.78 36.71
C VAL A 39 35.89 43.82 36.06
N ALA A 40 35.86 43.77 34.73
CA ALA A 40 34.62 43.76 33.95
C ALA A 40 33.68 42.60 34.34
N VAL A 41 32.39 42.91 34.50
CA VAL A 41 31.33 41.92 34.70
C VAL A 41 30.97 41.31 33.33
N LYS A 42 31.37 40.06 33.14
CA LYS A 42 31.18 39.32 31.89
C LYS A 42 30.04 38.32 31.95
N LYS A 43 29.70 37.81 33.14
CA LYS A 43 28.66 36.77 33.28
C LYS A 43 27.83 36.97 34.54
N ILE A 44 26.54 36.66 34.43
CA ILE A 44 25.71 36.27 35.57
C ILE A 44 25.82 34.74 35.65
N GLY A 45 26.31 34.23 36.78
CA GLY A 45 26.50 32.80 37.00
C GLY A 45 25.18 32.05 37.10
N ALA A 46 25.27 30.72 37.05
CA ALA A 46 24.13 29.86 37.27
C ALA A 46 23.53 30.12 38.67
N GLU A 47 22.20 30.19 38.76
CA GLU A 47 21.45 30.43 40.00
C GLU A 47 21.83 31.72 40.76
N ALA A 48 22.55 32.67 40.13
CA ALA A 48 23.15 33.80 40.84
C ALA A 48 22.12 34.69 41.58
N PHE A 49 20.90 34.78 41.07
CA PHE A 49 19.77 35.51 41.67
C PHE A 49 18.59 34.56 41.98
N TYR A 50 18.84 33.26 42.15
CA TYR A 50 17.79 32.28 42.41
C TYR A 50 16.85 32.69 43.56
N SER A 51 15.55 32.58 43.31
CA SER A 51 14.45 32.85 44.24
C SER A 51 14.54 34.24 44.91
N ASN A 52 15.08 35.25 44.22
CA ASN A 52 15.24 36.56 44.80
C ASN A 52 13.91 37.35 44.84
N LEU A 53 13.30 37.38 46.02
CA LEU A 53 12.01 38.05 46.25
C LEU A 53 12.12 39.59 46.34
N GLY A 54 13.32 40.15 46.45
CA GLY A 54 13.52 41.60 46.52
C GLY A 54 13.67 42.28 45.16
N LEU A 55 14.02 41.51 44.13
CA LEU A 55 14.31 42.02 42.79
C LEU A 55 13.01 42.34 42.03
N VAL A 56 12.77 43.61 41.71
CA VAL A 56 11.60 44.06 40.91
C VAL A 56 11.98 44.44 39.49
N SER A 57 13.15 45.03 39.27
CA SER A 57 13.67 45.27 37.92
C SER A 57 15.19 45.13 37.87
N LEU A 58 15.68 44.66 36.70
CA LEU A 58 17.09 44.49 36.42
C LEU A 58 17.49 45.29 35.17
N GLY A 59 18.42 46.22 35.35
CA GLY A 59 19.01 47.02 34.28
C GLY A 59 20.51 46.81 34.13
N PHE A 60 21.03 47.23 32.98
CA PHE A 60 22.45 47.24 32.64
C PHE A 60 22.79 48.57 31.97
N LEU A 61 24.04 49.01 32.11
CA LEU A 61 24.54 50.19 31.40
C LEU A 61 24.72 49.88 29.90
N GLU A 62 24.61 50.89 29.04
CA GLU A 62 24.81 50.71 27.59
C GLU A 62 26.22 50.21 27.24
N SER A 63 27.21 50.54 28.07
CA SER A 63 28.61 50.13 27.98
C SER A 63 28.88 48.71 28.49
N SER A 64 27.85 47.99 28.96
CA SER A 64 28.01 46.68 29.58
C SER A 64 28.72 45.67 28.67
N GLN A 65 29.67 44.94 29.27
CA GLN A 65 30.42 43.87 28.62
C GLN A 65 29.86 42.47 28.94
N LEU A 66 28.62 42.38 29.45
CA LEU A 66 27.99 41.13 29.81
C LEU A 66 27.80 40.24 28.58
N GLN A 67 28.34 39.03 28.63
CA GLN A 67 28.31 38.05 27.52
C GLN A 67 27.25 36.96 27.75
N GLU A 68 26.96 36.61 29.01
CA GLU A 68 26.11 35.46 29.34
C GLU A 68 25.25 35.73 30.58
N ILE A 69 23.98 35.37 30.46
CA ILE A 69 23.09 35.16 31.61
C ILE A 69 23.04 33.64 31.81
N GLY A 70 23.57 33.15 32.93
CA GLY A 70 23.74 31.74 33.20
C GLY A 70 22.43 30.98 33.43
N ASP A 71 22.56 29.66 33.50
CA ASP A 71 21.43 28.76 33.67
C ASP A 71 20.75 29.01 35.03
N TYR A 72 19.43 29.10 35.03
CA TYR A 72 18.61 29.34 36.23
C TYR A 72 18.97 30.64 36.98
N ALA A 73 19.68 31.57 36.34
CA ALA A 73 20.22 32.78 36.98
C ALA A 73 19.17 33.56 37.78
N PHE A 74 17.94 33.67 37.29
CA PHE A 74 16.81 34.38 37.93
C PHE A 74 15.62 33.46 38.20
N LEU A 75 15.82 32.14 38.27
CA LEU A 75 14.76 31.17 38.54
C LEU A 75 13.93 31.58 39.78
N SER A 76 12.60 31.59 39.64
CA SER A 76 11.64 31.93 40.70
C SER A 76 11.81 33.34 41.32
N CYS A 77 12.32 34.32 40.55
CA CYS A 77 12.28 35.74 40.92
C CYS A 77 10.85 36.30 40.77
N TYR A 78 9.94 35.89 41.66
CA TYR A 78 8.50 36.18 41.53
C TYR A 78 8.13 37.67 41.41
N ASN A 79 8.93 38.58 41.95
CA ASN A 79 8.65 40.02 41.91
C ASN A 79 9.29 40.73 40.71
N LEU A 80 10.09 40.04 39.90
CA LEU A 80 10.76 40.63 38.73
C LEU A 80 9.72 40.97 37.66
N THR A 81 9.59 42.26 37.36
CA THR A 81 8.60 42.80 36.41
C THR A 81 9.19 43.19 35.07
N SER A 82 10.48 43.54 35.03
CA SER A 82 11.15 43.95 33.80
C SER A 82 12.64 43.65 33.78
N VAL A 83 13.14 43.30 32.60
CA VAL A 83 14.56 43.05 32.32
C VAL A 83 14.96 43.77 31.04
N THR A 84 16.07 44.50 31.09
CA THR A 84 16.68 45.14 29.92
C THR A 84 18.04 44.51 29.64
N ILE A 85 18.14 43.66 28.63
CA ILE A 85 19.34 42.87 28.32
C ILE A 85 20.31 43.71 27.45
N PRO A 86 21.59 43.86 27.83
CA PRO A 86 22.54 44.67 27.09
C PRO A 86 22.92 44.03 25.75
N SER A 87 23.37 44.86 24.80
CA SER A 87 23.64 44.43 23.41
C SER A 87 24.73 43.36 23.28
N SER A 88 25.63 43.26 24.26
CA SER A 88 26.78 42.36 24.33
C SER A 88 26.43 40.91 24.71
N VAL A 89 25.22 40.66 25.21
CA VAL A 89 24.81 39.30 25.63
C VAL A 89 24.71 38.41 24.40
N GLN A 90 25.41 37.28 24.45
CA GLN A 90 25.44 36.26 23.41
C GLN A 90 24.56 35.06 23.75
N LYS A 91 24.31 34.79 25.05
CA LYS A 91 23.53 33.65 25.51
C LYS A 91 22.66 34.00 26.72
N ILE A 92 21.40 33.58 26.65
CA ILE A 92 20.51 33.42 27.81
C ILE A 92 20.43 31.92 28.09
N GLY A 93 20.84 31.53 29.30
CA GLY A 93 20.96 30.14 29.73
C GLY A 93 19.62 29.42 29.89
N GLU A 94 19.73 28.11 30.13
CA GLU A 94 18.60 27.24 30.45
C GLU A 94 17.87 27.76 31.69
N GLY A 95 16.55 27.92 31.63
CA GLY A 95 15.75 28.34 32.79
C GLY A 95 16.10 29.72 33.36
N ALA A 96 16.85 30.56 32.63
CA ALA A 96 17.41 31.81 33.16
C ALA A 96 16.38 32.72 33.85
N PHE A 97 15.13 32.75 33.39
CA PHE A 97 13.99 33.47 33.96
C PHE A 97 12.78 32.53 34.18
N TYR A 98 13.03 31.25 34.42
CA TYR A 98 11.99 30.28 34.72
C TYR A 98 11.19 30.75 35.95
N ASP A 99 9.86 30.66 35.90
CA ASP A 99 8.95 30.97 37.02
C ASP A 99 9.08 32.43 37.53
N CYS A 100 9.48 33.34 36.65
CA CYS A 100 9.37 34.79 36.88
C CYS A 100 7.94 35.26 36.55
N GLU A 101 6.96 34.84 37.34
CA GLU A 101 5.53 34.95 37.00
C GLU A 101 5.06 36.38 36.68
N ASN A 102 5.67 37.40 37.31
CA ASN A 102 5.33 38.82 37.12
C ASN A 102 6.17 39.52 36.03
N LEU A 103 7.02 38.81 35.29
CA LEU A 103 7.87 39.39 34.26
C LEU A 103 7.02 39.86 33.06
N ALA A 104 6.74 41.16 33.03
CA ALA A 104 5.86 41.77 32.05
C ALA A 104 6.59 42.31 30.81
N SER A 105 7.90 42.59 30.93
CA SER A 105 8.69 43.16 29.84
C SER A 105 10.12 42.65 29.80
N VAL A 106 10.54 42.19 28.63
CA VAL A 106 11.94 41.90 28.31
C VAL A 106 12.32 42.73 27.09
N SER A 107 13.38 43.52 27.22
CA SER A 107 13.88 44.37 26.13
C SER A 107 15.37 44.14 25.89
N PHE A 108 15.84 44.47 24.70
CA PHE A 108 17.23 44.32 24.29
C PHE A 108 17.79 45.69 23.88
N LEU A 109 18.94 46.08 24.44
CA LEU A 109 19.61 47.32 24.08
C LEU A 109 20.34 47.18 22.74
N GLY A 110 20.37 48.29 21.99
CA GLY A 110 21.16 48.42 20.77
C GLY A 110 20.97 47.28 19.77
N LYS A 111 22.06 46.95 19.05
CA LYS A 111 22.10 45.81 18.14
C LYS A 111 22.57 44.57 18.91
N SER A 112 21.62 43.79 19.42
CA SER A 112 21.91 42.59 20.23
C SER A 112 22.79 41.57 19.50
N GLN A 113 23.72 40.97 20.23
CA GLN A 113 24.58 39.86 19.81
C GLN A 113 24.02 38.49 20.22
N LEU A 114 22.80 38.43 20.74
CA LEU A 114 22.19 37.21 21.28
C LEU A 114 22.07 36.13 20.20
N LYS A 115 22.63 34.96 20.48
CA LYS A 115 22.61 33.79 19.60
C LYS A 115 21.57 32.76 20.04
N THR A 116 21.44 32.55 21.34
CA THR A 116 20.64 31.46 21.89
C THR A 116 19.75 31.98 23.02
N ILE A 117 18.46 31.66 22.92
CA ILE A 117 17.52 31.66 24.04
C ILE A 117 17.41 30.22 24.49
N GLY A 118 17.99 29.89 25.64
CA GLY A 118 18.11 28.52 26.14
C GLY A 118 16.78 27.85 26.47
N ASP A 119 16.85 26.55 26.71
CA ASP A 119 15.72 25.73 27.10
C ASP A 119 15.05 26.31 28.35
N TYR A 120 13.72 26.40 28.35
CA TYR A 120 12.93 26.91 29.46
C TYR A 120 13.26 28.35 29.92
N ALA A 121 14.01 29.14 29.12
CA ALA A 121 14.56 30.43 29.55
C ALA A 121 13.53 31.42 30.12
N PHE A 122 12.30 31.41 29.62
CA PHE A 122 11.17 32.23 30.09
C PHE A 122 9.94 31.37 30.42
N TYR A 123 10.14 30.10 30.79
CA TYR A 123 9.06 29.20 31.19
C TYR A 123 8.25 29.80 32.36
N TRP A 124 6.92 29.75 32.29
CA TRP A 124 6.02 30.36 33.29
C TRP A 124 6.21 31.87 33.54
N CYS A 125 6.71 32.63 32.56
CA CYS A 125 6.58 34.09 32.58
C CYS A 125 5.14 34.50 32.23
N PHE A 126 4.19 34.18 33.11
CA PHE A 126 2.75 34.20 32.83
C PHE A 126 2.25 35.52 32.24
N VAL A 127 2.69 36.65 32.81
CA VAL A 127 2.18 37.98 32.45
C VAL A 127 2.92 38.65 31.28
N LEU A 128 3.95 38.01 30.70
CA LEU A 128 4.68 38.55 29.56
C LEU A 128 3.74 38.73 28.37
N LYS A 129 3.50 39.98 27.96
CA LYS A 129 2.52 40.29 26.90
C LYS A 129 3.11 40.28 25.50
N SER A 130 4.37 40.64 25.36
CA SER A 130 5.05 40.66 24.07
C SER A 130 6.54 40.44 24.24
N ILE A 131 7.16 39.89 23.19
CA ILE A 131 8.61 39.76 23.09
C ILE A 131 9.06 40.15 21.68
N THR A 132 10.16 40.91 21.61
CA THR A 132 10.86 41.16 20.35
C THR A 132 12.14 40.34 20.33
N ILE A 133 12.21 39.36 19.44
CA ILE A 133 13.36 38.49 19.25
C ILE A 133 14.37 39.18 18.33
N PRO A 134 15.62 39.44 18.78
CA PRO A 134 16.64 40.05 17.96
C PRO A 134 16.98 39.22 16.72
N SER A 135 17.40 39.88 15.62
CA SER A 135 17.68 39.20 14.36
C SER A 135 18.92 38.29 14.42
N SER A 136 19.77 38.46 15.43
CA SER A 136 20.96 37.64 15.69
C SER A 136 20.68 36.27 16.27
N VAL A 137 19.47 36.05 16.82
CA VAL A 137 19.07 34.78 17.43
C VAL A 137 19.01 33.68 16.37
N GLU A 138 19.71 32.58 16.62
CA GLU A 138 19.80 31.42 15.75
C GLU A 138 18.91 30.27 16.26
N GLU A 139 18.64 30.24 17.57
CA GLU A 139 17.94 29.15 18.25
C GLU A 139 17.05 29.65 19.40
N ILE A 140 15.82 29.11 19.45
CA ILE A 140 14.90 29.19 20.60
C ILE A 140 14.73 27.76 21.11
N GLY A 141 15.19 27.52 22.34
CA GLY A 141 15.26 26.20 22.96
C GLY A 141 13.91 25.58 23.34
N LEU A 142 13.99 24.34 23.83
CA LEU A 142 12.88 23.55 24.35
C LEU A 142 12.10 24.33 25.41
N GLY A 143 10.82 24.58 25.20
CA GLY A 143 9.95 25.22 26.19
C GLY A 143 10.34 26.65 26.56
N ALA A 144 11.15 27.35 25.76
CA ALA A 144 11.71 28.65 26.09
C ALA A 144 10.66 29.70 26.54
N PHE A 145 9.46 29.69 25.98
CA PHE A 145 8.32 30.55 26.37
C PHE A 145 7.08 29.71 26.72
N PHE A 146 7.26 28.46 27.15
CA PHE A 146 6.13 27.60 27.48
C PHE A 146 5.31 28.18 28.64
N SER A 147 4.00 28.13 28.50
CA SER A 147 3.03 28.69 29.45
C SER A 147 3.23 30.18 29.75
N CYS A 148 3.79 30.96 28.82
CA CYS A 148 3.64 32.42 28.78
C CYS A 148 2.20 32.79 28.39
N LYS A 149 1.26 32.48 29.30
CA LYS A 149 -0.19 32.42 29.02
C LYS A 149 -0.75 33.71 28.42
N TYR A 150 -0.26 34.87 28.84
CA TYR A 150 -0.73 36.19 28.37
C TYR A 150 0.10 36.77 27.21
N LEU A 151 0.99 35.97 26.60
CA LEU A 151 1.78 36.40 25.44
C LEU A 151 0.87 36.64 24.23
N GLU A 152 0.67 37.90 23.86
CA GLU A 152 -0.20 38.30 22.75
C GLU A 152 0.55 38.40 21.42
N SER A 153 1.86 38.68 21.44
CA SER A 153 2.67 38.87 20.23
C SER A 153 4.13 38.47 20.40
N VAL A 154 4.67 37.81 19.37
CA VAL A 154 6.10 37.52 19.19
C VAL A 154 6.54 38.20 17.91
N LYS A 155 7.47 39.15 18.01
CA LYS A 155 8.01 39.88 16.86
C LYS A 155 9.45 39.45 16.61
N PHE A 156 9.74 38.92 15.42
CA PHE A 156 11.11 38.71 14.96
C PHE A 156 11.60 39.95 14.22
N LEU A 157 12.80 40.44 14.54
CA LEU A 157 13.40 41.54 13.77
C LEU A 157 13.78 41.08 12.35
N GLU A 158 13.82 42.05 11.43
CA GLU A 158 14.19 41.82 10.03
C GLU A 158 15.54 41.11 9.89
N ASN A 159 15.67 40.26 8.86
CA ASN A 159 16.85 39.43 8.63
C ASN A 159 17.18 38.48 9.79
N SER A 160 16.16 37.96 10.47
CA SER A 160 16.33 36.93 11.51
C SER A 160 17.16 35.74 11.02
N GLN A 161 18.10 35.30 11.87
CA GLN A 161 18.95 34.13 11.65
C GLN A 161 18.36 32.83 12.22
N LEU A 162 17.13 32.87 12.74
CA LEU A 162 16.48 31.74 13.41
C LEU A 162 16.32 30.54 12.47
N LYS A 163 16.85 29.40 12.89
CA LYS A 163 16.76 28.12 12.15
C LYS A 163 15.66 27.22 12.68
N THR A 164 15.44 27.22 13.99
CA THR A 164 14.54 26.28 14.66
C THR A 164 13.68 27.00 15.68
N ILE A 165 12.38 26.68 15.68
CA ILE A 165 11.49 26.95 16.80
C ILE A 165 11.40 25.64 17.60
N GLY A 166 12.01 25.62 18.78
CA GLY A 166 12.19 24.41 19.57
C GLY A 166 10.90 23.77 20.06
N ASN A 167 11.02 22.53 20.51
CA ASN A 167 9.92 21.74 21.06
C ASN A 167 9.22 22.53 22.17
N ASN A 168 7.88 22.59 22.17
CA ASN A 168 7.11 23.35 23.16
C ASN A 168 7.48 24.85 23.31
N ALA A 169 8.27 25.45 22.40
CA ALA A 169 8.85 26.78 22.59
C ALA A 169 7.82 27.85 22.94
N PHE A 170 6.62 27.79 22.35
CA PHE A 170 5.48 28.67 22.63
C PHE A 170 4.23 27.86 23.04
N GLY A 171 4.38 26.64 23.56
CA GLY A 171 3.26 25.83 24.03
C GLY A 171 2.50 26.55 25.15
N TYR A 172 1.17 26.46 25.16
CA TYR A 172 0.27 27.11 26.11
C TYR A 172 0.36 28.66 26.14
N CYS A 173 0.85 29.30 25.06
CA CYS A 173 0.70 30.75 24.86
C CYS A 173 -0.73 31.10 24.41
N GLY A 174 -1.71 30.86 25.28
CA GLY A 174 -3.15 30.92 24.95
C GLY A 174 -3.68 32.28 24.48
N PHE A 175 -2.93 33.37 24.65
CA PHE A 175 -3.28 34.71 24.18
C PHE A 175 -2.62 35.11 22.86
N LEU A 176 -1.73 34.28 22.30
CA LEU A 176 -1.02 34.58 21.06
C LEU A 176 -2.01 34.62 19.91
N LYS A 177 -2.12 35.76 19.22
CA LYS A 177 -3.12 35.94 18.16
C LYS A 177 -2.56 35.69 16.77
N ASN A 178 -1.33 36.13 16.51
CA ASN A 178 -0.72 36.06 15.20
C ASN A 178 0.77 35.81 15.36
N ILE A 179 1.37 35.09 14.41
CA ILE A 179 2.82 34.94 14.32
C ILE A 179 3.30 34.99 12.88
N GLU A 180 4.40 35.72 12.67
CA GLU A 180 5.16 35.70 11.41
C GLU A 180 6.42 34.85 11.60
N ILE A 181 6.54 33.76 10.86
CA ILE A 181 7.67 32.82 10.92
C ILE A 181 8.77 33.31 9.95
N PRO A 182 10.00 33.58 10.43
CA PRO A 182 11.09 34.03 9.58
C PRO A 182 11.47 33.04 8.47
N SER A 183 11.97 33.56 7.34
CA SER A 183 12.23 32.75 6.14
C SER A 183 13.34 31.70 6.32
N LYS A 184 14.27 31.90 7.27
CA LYS A 184 15.36 30.95 7.54
C LYS A 184 14.98 29.78 8.45
N VAL A 185 13.76 29.78 9.02
CA VAL A 185 13.30 28.66 9.86
C VAL A 185 13.15 27.41 8.99
N GLU A 186 13.85 26.34 9.36
CA GLU A 186 13.81 25.03 8.71
C GLU A 186 12.91 24.04 9.44
N LEU A 187 12.75 24.20 10.76
CA LEU A 187 11.99 23.30 11.63
C LEU A 187 11.10 24.09 12.61
N ILE A 188 9.81 23.75 12.61
CA ILE A 188 8.90 24.00 13.73
C ILE A 188 8.76 22.65 14.44
N ASP A 189 9.36 22.53 15.62
CA ASP A 189 9.46 21.25 16.33
C ASP A 189 8.14 20.88 17.04
N ASN A 190 8.12 19.72 17.69
CA ASN A 190 6.92 19.15 18.30
C ASN A 190 6.33 20.09 19.34
N PHE A 191 4.99 20.19 19.37
CA PHE A 191 4.24 21.00 20.32
C PHE A 191 4.58 22.51 20.35
N ALA A 192 5.34 23.03 19.38
CA ALA A 192 5.90 24.39 19.40
C ALA A 192 4.86 25.49 19.69
N PHE A 193 3.63 25.34 19.21
CA PHE A 193 2.48 26.24 19.42
C PHE A 193 1.24 25.51 19.96
N ARG A 194 1.42 24.34 20.59
CA ARG A 194 0.32 23.58 21.18
C ARG A 194 -0.47 24.47 22.16
N ASP A 195 -1.80 24.33 22.16
CA ASP A 195 -2.71 25.05 23.06
C ASP A 195 -2.61 26.59 22.94
N CYS A 196 -2.15 27.11 21.78
CA CYS A 196 -2.30 28.52 21.40
C CYS A 196 -3.73 28.76 20.88
N GLU A 197 -4.73 28.63 21.75
CA GLU A 197 -6.15 28.57 21.39
C GLU A 197 -6.66 29.81 20.63
N ARG A 198 -6.03 30.98 20.84
CA ARG A 198 -6.40 32.26 20.20
C ARG A 198 -5.58 32.59 18.96
N LEU A 199 -4.71 31.68 18.49
CA LEU A 199 -3.90 31.88 17.31
C LEU A 199 -4.77 31.88 16.06
N GLU A 200 -5.02 33.06 15.49
CA GLU A 200 -5.88 33.27 14.33
C GLU A 200 -5.12 33.16 13.01
N SER A 201 -3.82 33.51 12.99
CA SER A 201 -3.00 33.45 11.78
C SER A 201 -1.54 33.05 12.03
N VAL A 202 -1.03 32.23 11.12
CA VAL A 202 0.39 31.86 11.00
C VAL A 202 0.83 32.25 9.59
N LYS A 203 1.76 33.20 9.50
CA LYS A 203 2.28 33.69 8.22
C LYS A 203 3.74 33.30 8.08
N PHE A 204 4.09 32.63 6.99
CA PHE A 204 5.48 32.36 6.64
C PHE A 204 6.01 33.49 5.74
N LEU A 205 7.18 34.03 6.05
CA LEU A 205 7.80 35.04 5.19
C LEU A 205 8.24 34.45 3.83
N GLU A 206 8.36 35.32 2.83
CA GLU A 206 8.77 34.93 1.48
C GLU A 206 10.07 34.13 1.46
N ASN A 207 10.17 33.18 0.53
CA ASN A 207 11.29 32.24 0.41
C ASN A 207 11.54 31.43 1.70
N SER A 208 10.47 31.05 2.40
CA SER A 208 10.55 30.16 3.56
C SER A 208 11.36 28.89 3.26
N GLN A 209 12.28 28.56 4.18
CA GLN A 209 13.11 27.36 4.17
C GLN A 209 12.50 26.21 4.99
N LEU A 210 11.26 26.36 5.47
CA LEU A 210 10.60 25.38 6.34
C LEU A 210 10.46 24.03 5.64
N LYS A 211 11.02 22.98 6.26
CA LYS A 211 10.95 21.60 5.79
C LYS A 211 9.94 20.76 6.58
N ILE A 212 9.89 20.96 7.90
CA ILE A 212 9.14 20.08 8.80
C ILE A 212 8.26 20.89 9.75
N ILE A 213 6.99 20.49 9.85
CA ILE A 213 6.09 20.84 10.94
C ILE A 213 5.97 19.61 11.85
N GLY A 214 6.38 19.76 13.10
CA GLY A 214 6.50 18.69 14.10
C GLY A 214 5.17 18.14 14.60
N THR A 215 5.25 17.05 15.36
CA THR A 215 4.08 16.37 15.95
C THR A 215 3.37 17.35 16.88
N ASP A 216 2.04 17.46 16.73
CA ASP A 216 1.19 18.32 17.55
C ASP A 216 1.62 19.80 17.59
N ALA A 217 2.39 20.27 16.61
CA ALA A 217 2.99 21.61 16.60
C ALA A 217 1.96 22.74 16.78
N PHE A 218 0.76 22.61 16.23
CA PHE A 218 -0.37 23.52 16.35
C PHE A 218 -1.62 22.81 16.91
N LEU A 219 -1.43 21.76 17.73
CA LEU A 219 -2.53 21.08 18.41
C LEU A 219 -3.37 22.08 19.22
N ASN A 220 -4.70 22.00 19.11
CA ASN A 220 -5.65 22.88 19.80
C ASN A 220 -5.51 24.38 19.47
N CYS A 221 -4.96 24.75 18.30
CA CYS A 221 -5.05 26.13 17.79
C CYS A 221 -6.47 26.43 17.26
N ALA A 222 -7.46 26.44 18.16
CA ALA A 222 -8.89 26.44 17.85
C ALA A 222 -9.37 27.67 17.05
N ALA A 223 -8.67 28.81 17.14
CA ALA A 223 -9.00 30.03 16.40
C ALA A 223 -8.37 30.11 14.99
N LEU A 224 -7.48 29.20 14.60
CA LEU A 224 -6.78 29.24 13.31
C LEU A 224 -7.76 28.98 12.18
N LYS A 225 -7.98 29.97 11.30
CA LYS A 225 -9.01 29.89 10.24
C LYS A 225 -8.48 29.37 8.91
N SER A 226 -7.25 29.74 8.60
CA SER A 226 -6.58 29.40 7.35
C SER A 226 -5.07 29.33 7.51
N ILE A 227 -4.42 28.51 6.69
CA ILE A 227 -2.96 28.45 6.62
C ILE A 227 -2.50 28.16 5.18
N THR A 228 -1.41 28.82 4.77
CA THR A 228 -0.68 28.52 3.53
C THR A 228 0.62 27.81 3.88
N ILE A 229 0.77 26.56 3.46
CA ILE A 229 1.93 25.72 3.68
C ILE A 229 3.00 26.04 2.60
N PRO A 230 4.22 26.48 2.98
CA PRO A 230 5.27 26.85 2.04
C PRO A 230 5.73 25.71 1.13
N SER A 231 6.29 26.06 -0.03
CA SER A 231 6.66 25.08 -1.08
C SER A 231 7.78 24.11 -0.69
N LYS A 232 8.63 24.47 0.29
CA LYS A 232 9.72 23.62 0.78
C LYS A 232 9.31 22.65 1.90
N VAL A 233 8.06 22.70 2.35
CA VAL A 233 7.59 21.76 3.37
C VAL A 233 7.55 20.36 2.76
N GLU A 234 8.27 19.45 3.39
CA GLU A 234 8.38 18.03 3.01
C GLU A 234 7.48 17.18 3.92
N LYS A 235 7.28 17.59 5.18
CA LYS A 235 6.53 16.82 6.17
C LYS A 235 5.69 17.68 7.12
N ILE A 236 4.44 17.27 7.30
CA ILE A 236 3.56 17.67 8.39
C ILE A 236 3.36 16.42 9.27
N SER A 237 3.88 16.43 10.49
CA SER A 237 3.87 15.26 11.36
C SER A 237 2.49 15.01 12.00
N GLY A 238 2.35 13.88 12.70
CA GLY A 238 1.06 13.47 13.26
C GLY A 238 0.48 14.50 14.23
N GLY A 239 -0.84 14.69 14.18
CA GLY A 239 -1.56 15.65 15.03
C GLY A 239 -1.17 17.13 14.87
N ALA A 240 -0.30 17.49 13.92
CA ALA A 240 0.27 18.84 13.80
C ALA A 240 -0.76 19.98 13.82
N PHE A 241 -1.95 19.78 13.27
CA PHE A 241 -3.09 20.71 13.28
C PHE A 241 -4.37 20.07 13.84
N ALA A 242 -4.24 19.01 14.65
CA ALA A 242 -5.39 18.38 15.28
C ALA A 242 -6.14 19.38 16.17
N ASN A 243 -7.47 19.27 16.21
CA ASN A 243 -8.36 20.16 16.96
C ASN A 243 -8.25 21.65 16.60
N CYS A 244 -7.72 22.00 15.41
CA CYS A 244 -7.88 23.35 14.84
C CYS A 244 -9.33 23.52 14.36
N SER A 245 -10.27 23.65 15.29
CA SER A 245 -11.72 23.58 15.04
C SER A 245 -12.27 24.70 14.15
N SER A 246 -11.51 25.78 13.91
CA SER A 246 -11.86 26.85 12.96
C SER A 246 -11.20 26.72 11.59
N LEU A 247 -10.30 25.74 11.39
CA LEU A 247 -9.47 25.64 10.19
C LEU A 247 -10.29 25.16 9.00
N LYS A 248 -10.67 26.10 8.14
CA LYS A 248 -11.52 25.86 6.96
C LYS A 248 -10.73 25.78 5.66
N ASN A 249 -9.59 26.47 5.59
CA ASN A 249 -8.79 26.58 4.37
C ASN A 249 -7.33 26.23 4.65
N VAL A 250 -6.83 25.20 3.98
CA VAL A 250 -5.40 24.87 3.94
C VAL A 250 -4.97 24.95 2.48
N GLU A 251 -4.05 25.86 2.19
CA GLU A 251 -3.42 25.99 0.88
C GLU A 251 -2.03 25.37 0.94
N PHE A 252 -1.67 24.57 -0.06
CA PHE A 252 -0.34 23.99 -0.20
C PHE A 252 0.35 24.59 -1.42
N LEU A 253 1.53 25.17 -1.24
CA LEU A 253 2.36 25.66 -2.36
C LEU A 253 3.20 24.55 -3.01
N ASN A 254 3.15 23.32 -2.46
CA ASN A 254 3.73 22.09 -3.00
C ASN A 254 2.77 20.92 -2.72
N CYS A 255 2.51 20.07 -3.71
CA CYS A 255 1.62 18.91 -3.58
C CYS A 255 2.31 17.63 -3.04
N ASN A 256 3.65 17.62 -2.95
CA ASN A 256 4.43 16.49 -2.44
C ASN A 256 4.76 16.67 -0.94
N VAL A 257 3.74 16.67 -0.07
CA VAL A 257 3.91 16.80 1.39
C VAL A 257 3.51 15.51 2.08
N LEU A 258 4.40 14.95 2.90
CA LEU A 258 4.08 13.83 3.76
C LEU A 258 3.22 14.30 4.95
N ILE A 259 1.93 13.97 4.95
CA ILE A 259 0.99 14.31 6.02
C ILE A 259 0.82 13.10 6.94
N GLY A 260 1.24 13.24 8.20
CA GLY A 260 1.20 12.20 9.22
C GLY A 260 -0.19 11.91 9.78
N SER A 261 -0.28 10.81 10.55
CA SER A 261 -1.52 10.33 11.17
C SER A 261 -2.23 11.45 11.95
N VAL A 262 -3.54 11.58 11.76
CA VAL A 262 -4.40 12.57 12.43
C VAL A 262 -3.92 14.03 12.35
N ALA A 263 -3.01 14.38 11.42
CA ALA A 263 -2.44 15.73 11.32
C ALA A 263 -3.48 16.85 11.23
N PHE A 264 -4.65 16.57 10.65
CA PHE A 264 -5.76 17.51 10.54
C PHE A 264 -7.06 16.96 11.15
N SER A 265 -6.99 16.05 12.13
CA SER A 265 -8.19 15.53 12.78
C SER A 265 -8.99 16.68 13.41
N ASP A 266 -10.32 16.54 13.37
CA ASP A 266 -11.25 17.51 13.98
C ASP A 266 -11.13 18.94 13.42
N THR A 267 -10.65 19.06 12.17
CA THR A 267 -10.67 20.32 11.41
C THR A 267 -11.82 20.35 10.42
N PRO A 268 -12.54 21.48 10.27
CA PRO A 268 -13.54 21.65 9.21
C PRO A 268 -12.99 21.38 7.80
N TRP A 269 -11.72 21.71 7.54
CA TRP A 269 -11.04 21.42 6.28
C TRP A 269 -10.99 19.91 5.99
N PHE A 270 -10.51 19.10 6.95
CA PHE A 270 -10.42 17.65 6.80
C PHE A 270 -11.80 16.97 6.74
N LEU A 271 -12.76 17.43 7.55
CA LEU A 271 -14.13 16.92 7.51
C LEU A 271 -14.81 17.21 6.17
N ASN A 272 -14.60 18.40 5.58
CA ASN A 272 -15.15 18.75 4.27
C ASN A 272 -14.49 17.98 3.12
N LEU A 273 -13.20 17.64 3.23
CA LEU A 273 -12.52 16.75 2.27
C LEU A 273 -13.19 15.38 2.20
N LYS A 274 -13.67 14.85 3.33
CA LYS A 274 -14.40 13.55 3.37
C LYS A 274 -15.77 13.60 2.67
N ILE A 275 -16.34 14.78 2.45
CA ILE A 275 -17.75 14.95 2.00
C ILE A 275 -17.86 15.43 0.53
N LYS A 276 -16.81 16.00 -0.07
CA LYS A 276 -16.84 16.56 -1.44
C LYS A 276 -15.64 16.12 -2.28
N THR A 277 -15.82 15.13 -3.15
CA THR A 277 -14.80 14.57 -4.06
C THR A 277 -14.57 15.40 -5.34
N LYS A 278 -14.33 16.70 -5.20
CA LYS A 278 -13.78 17.56 -6.27
C LYS A 278 -12.82 18.59 -5.67
N ASN A 279 -11.66 18.15 -5.20
CA ASN A 279 -10.61 19.03 -4.70
C ASN A 279 -9.21 18.34 -4.82
N PRO A 280 -8.11 19.12 -4.75
CA PRO A 280 -6.84 18.86 -5.45
C PRO A 280 -6.06 17.57 -5.07
N ASP A 281 -5.01 17.31 -5.86
CA ASP A 281 -4.13 16.14 -5.79
C ASP A 281 -3.41 16.05 -4.42
N PHE A 282 -3.86 15.19 -3.50
CA PHE A 282 -3.21 14.99 -2.19
C PHE A 282 -3.03 13.51 -1.88
N LEU A 283 -1.86 13.20 -1.32
CA LEU A 283 -1.50 11.88 -0.82
C LEU A 283 -1.34 11.94 0.69
N PHE A 284 -2.33 11.40 1.41
CA PHE A 284 -2.24 11.31 2.87
C PHE A 284 -1.52 10.03 3.24
N ALA A 285 -0.51 10.14 4.12
CA ALA A 285 0.24 8.99 4.60
C ALA A 285 -0.01 8.77 6.10
N GLN A 286 -0.89 7.83 6.44
CA GLN A 286 -1.03 7.40 7.82
C GLN A 286 -0.02 6.29 8.11
N ASP A 287 0.87 6.46 9.08
CA ASP A 287 1.82 5.42 9.50
C ASP A 287 2.65 4.81 8.35
N ASN A 288 3.12 5.66 7.42
CA ASN A 288 3.82 5.27 6.18
C ASN A 288 2.97 4.47 5.17
N LYS A 289 1.63 4.56 5.26
CA LYS A 289 0.66 4.00 4.31
C LYS A 289 -0.12 5.10 3.64
N ILE A 290 -0.28 5.03 2.33
CA ILE A 290 -1.21 5.90 1.61
C ILE A 290 -2.64 5.56 2.06
N VAL A 291 -3.38 6.52 2.61
CA VAL A 291 -4.77 6.32 3.05
C VAL A 291 -5.77 7.08 2.17
N PHE A 292 -5.30 8.10 1.45
CA PHE A 292 -6.18 8.93 0.64
C PHE A 292 -5.46 9.45 -0.60
N LEU A 293 -6.12 9.27 -1.75
CA LEU A 293 -5.77 9.89 -3.02
C LEU A 293 -7.01 10.66 -3.48
N THR A 294 -7.02 11.98 -3.32
CA THR A 294 -7.91 12.83 -4.13
C THR A 294 -7.12 13.41 -5.26
N GLY A 295 -7.72 13.55 -6.44
CA GLY A 295 -7.06 14.23 -7.54
C GLY A 295 -7.78 14.15 -8.88
N LEU A 296 -7.47 15.10 -9.76
CA LEU A 296 -7.86 15.08 -11.19
C LEU A 296 -6.64 14.87 -12.09
N SER A 297 -5.42 14.82 -11.54
CA SER A 297 -4.18 14.63 -12.29
C SER A 297 -4.12 13.23 -12.92
N ASP A 298 -3.53 13.13 -14.12
CA ASP A 298 -3.22 11.85 -14.76
C ASP A 298 -1.99 11.16 -14.14
N ASN A 299 -1.23 11.84 -13.27
CA ASN A 299 0.01 11.34 -12.68
C ASN A 299 0.07 11.59 -11.16
N ILE A 300 0.37 10.56 -10.39
CA ILE A 300 0.60 10.62 -8.94
C ILE A 300 2.00 10.11 -8.64
N THR A 301 2.80 10.89 -7.91
CA THR A 301 4.09 10.44 -7.39
C THR A 301 3.98 10.20 -5.90
N ILE A 302 4.25 8.98 -5.46
CA ILE A 302 4.33 8.66 -4.04
C ILE A 302 5.60 9.33 -3.50
N PRO A 303 5.52 10.16 -2.42
CA PRO A 303 6.68 10.83 -1.85
C PRO A 303 7.76 9.86 -1.36
N ASP A 304 9.02 10.30 -1.46
CA ASP A 304 10.13 9.61 -0.82
C ASP A 304 9.93 9.57 0.71
N GLY A 305 10.05 8.39 1.31
CA GLY A 305 9.84 8.14 2.74
C GLY A 305 8.59 7.29 3.04
N VAL A 306 7.69 7.13 2.08
CA VAL A 306 6.58 6.17 2.18
C VAL A 306 7.13 4.75 2.03
N VAL A 307 6.89 3.91 3.05
CA VAL A 307 7.45 2.56 3.12
C VAL A 307 6.45 1.50 2.62
N SER A 308 5.16 1.83 2.67
CA SER A 308 4.08 0.92 2.24
C SER A 308 2.95 1.63 1.51
N VAL A 309 2.35 0.95 0.54
CA VAL A 309 1.12 1.37 -0.14
C VAL A 309 0.02 0.40 0.27
N THR A 310 -1.05 0.89 0.89
CA THR A 310 -2.17 0.06 1.33
C THR A 310 -3.47 0.64 0.84
N MET A 311 -4.34 -0.20 0.27
CA MET A 311 -5.73 0.16 0.00
C MET A 311 -6.52 0.12 1.30
N SER A 312 -7.11 1.24 1.72
CA SER A 312 -8.18 1.23 2.73
C SER A 312 -9.53 1.26 2.03
N ASP A 313 -10.44 0.37 2.42
CA ASP A 313 -11.81 0.24 1.88
C ASP A 313 -12.63 1.54 1.96
N GLU A 314 -12.20 2.51 2.78
CA GLU A 314 -12.97 3.70 3.11
C GLU A 314 -13.01 4.80 2.04
N PHE A 315 -12.14 4.81 1.01
CA PHE A 315 -11.93 6.06 0.24
C PHE A 315 -11.77 6.01 -1.30
N PHE A 316 -11.94 4.86 -1.95
CA PHE A 316 -11.91 4.80 -3.42
C PHE A 316 -13.32 4.64 -4.00
N SER A 317 -13.94 5.74 -4.44
CA SER A 317 -15.12 5.66 -5.29
C SER A 317 -14.71 5.11 -6.66
N GLN A 318 -15.55 4.25 -7.25
CA GLN A 318 -15.34 3.55 -8.52
C GLN A 318 -15.13 4.47 -9.75
N GLU A 319 -14.98 5.79 -9.59
CA GLU A 319 -14.73 6.76 -10.67
C GLU A 319 -13.23 7.07 -10.89
N THR A 320 -12.30 6.40 -10.19
CA THR A 320 -10.87 6.79 -10.07
C THR A 320 -9.89 6.11 -11.04
N LEU A 321 -10.35 5.62 -12.19
CA LEU A 321 -9.48 5.01 -13.21
C LEU A 321 -8.70 6.03 -14.06
N ARG A 322 -7.82 6.86 -13.46
CA ARG A 322 -7.04 7.87 -14.22
C ARG A 322 -5.53 7.94 -13.97
N TYR A 323 -4.99 7.30 -12.93
CA TYR A 323 -3.64 7.64 -12.48
C TYR A 323 -2.52 6.76 -13.06
N LYS A 324 -1.42 7.39 -13.48
CA LYS A 324 -0.08 6.79 -13.52
C LYS A 324 0.54 6.92 -12.13
N ILE A 325 0.85 5.81 -11.48
CA ILE A 325 1.39 5.77 -10.12
C ILE A 325 2.90 5.57 -10.17
N LYS A 326 3.66 6.55 -9.69
CA LYS A 326 5.11 6.44 -9.54
C LYS A 326 5.47 5.91 -8.15
N ILE A 327 6.11 4.74 -8.10
CA ILE A 327 6.54 4.05 -6.88
C ILE A 327 8.02 4.40 -6.61
N PRO A 328 8.35 5.16 -5.56
CA PRO A 328 9.71 5.61 -5.26
C PRO A 328 10.56 4.48 -4.65
N LYS A 329 11.86 4.74 -4.49
CA LYS A 329 12.83 3.80 -3.91
C LYS A 329 12.52 3.31 -2.48
N SER A 330 11.71 4.08 -1.75
CA SER A 330 11.41 3.83 -0.33
C SER A 330 10.29 2.81 -0.10
N VAL A 331 9.45 2.55 -1.10
CA VAL A 331 8.32 1.61 -0.98
C VAL A 331 8.84 0.17 -0.99
N SER A 332 8.57 -0.54 0.10
CA SER A 332 8.99 -1.93 0.34
C SER A 332 7.83 -2.91 0.53
N ALA A 333 6.60 -2.41 0.68
CA ALA A 333 5.40 -3.21 0.81
C ALA A 333 4.26 -2.59 -0.02
N ILE A 334 3.54 -3.43 -0.77
CA ILE A 334 2.38 -3.06 -1.56
C ILE A 334 1.27 -4.05 -1.19
N SER A 335 0.11 -3.53 -0.77
CA SER A 335 -1.04 -4.36 -0.44
C SER A 335 -1.65 -4.99 -1.69
N SER A 336 -2.51 -5.97 -1.45
CA SER A 336 -3.36 -6.57 -2.46
C SER A 336 -4.36 -5.54 -3.04
N ASN A 337 -4.96 -5.83 -4.20
CA ASN A 337 -5.84 -4.93 -4.98
C ASN A 337 -5.27 -3.58 -5.45
N ILE A 338 -3.95 -3.39 -5.44
CA ILE A 338 -3.33 -2.13 -5.90
C ILE A 338 -3.67 -1.82 -7.37
N ASN A 339 -3.96 -2.83 -8.19
CA ASN A 339 -4.35 -2.71 -9.60
C ASN A 339 -5.60 -1.84 -9.81
N LEU A 340 -6.44 -1.66 -8.78
CA LEU A 340 -7.60 -0.76 -8.83
C LEU A 340 -7.23 0.73 -8.76
N LEU A 341 -6.00 1.07 -8.35
CA LEU A 341 -5.57 2.46 -8.14
C LEU A 341 -5.12 3.19 -9.41
N GLY A 342 -4.70 2.46 -10.45
CA GLY A 342 -3.93 3.08 -11.53
C GLY A 342 -4.13 2.43 -12.88
N ARG A 343 -3.98 3.23 -13.94
CA ARG A 343 -3.85 2.78 -15.33
C ARG A 343 -2.45 2.27 -15.65
N LYS A 344 -1.45 2.64 -14.83
CA LYS A 344 -0.04 2.34 -15.08
C LYS A 344 0.79 2.48 -13.80
N PHE A 345 1.58 1.47 -13.47
CA PHE A 345 2.64 1.60 -12.47
C PHE A 345 3.97 2.00 -13.13
N VAL A 346 4.71 2.89 -12.48
CA VAL A 346 6.09 3.23 -12.85
C VAL A 346 6.96 3.17 -11.61
N VAL A 347 7.80 2.15 -11.54
CA VAL A 347 8.71 1.96 -10.41
C VAL A 347 10.02 2.73 -10.67
N ASP A 348 10.50 3.45 -9.66
CA ASP A 348 11.82 4.08 -9.68
C ASP A 348 12.92 3.02 -9.86
N GLU A 349 13.88 3.27 -10.75
CA GLU A 349 14.94 2.31 -11.07
C GLU A 349 15.76 1.90 -9.84
N LEU A 350 15.86 2.80 -8.85
CA LEU A 350 16.56 2.58 -7.58
C LEU A 350 15.71 1.86 -6.53
N ASN A 351 14.45 1.53 -6.80
CA ASN A 351 13.65 0.71 -5.89
C ASN A 351 14.24 -0.72 -5.83
N PRO A 352 14.59 -1.25 -4.64
CA PRO A 352 15.21 -2.56 -4.51
C PRO A 352 14.21 -3.72 -4.42
N TYR A 353 12.91 -3.45 -4.33
CA TYR A 353 11.85 -4.45 -4.07
C TYR A 353 10.96 -4.72 -5.27
N TYR A 354 10.72 -3.71 -6.11
CA TYR A 354 9.75 -3.76 -7.19
C TYR A 354 10.35 -3.33 -8.52
N SER A 355 9.65 -3.68 -9.60
CA SER A 355 9.92 -3.17 -10.94
C SER A 355 8.61 -3.05 -11.73
N SER A 356 8.62 -2.29 -12.82
CA SER A 356 7.49 -2.24 -13.76
C SER A 356 7.96 -2.48 -15.19
N ASP A 357 7.02 -2.79 -16.09
CA ASP A 357 7.26 -2.83 -17.53
C ASP A 357 6.80 -1.53 -18.22
N ASN A 358 6.85 -1.52 -19.54
CA ASN A 358 6.42 -0.39 -20.36
C ASN A 358 4.90 -0.26 -20.43
N ASP A 359 4.14 -1.31 -20.16
CA ASP A 359 2.68 -1.34 -20.22
C ASP A 359 2.05 -0.97 -18.86
N GLY A 360 2.86 -0.93 -17.81
CA GLY A 360 2.46 -0.52 -16.48
C GLY A 360 2.22 -1.64 -15.51
N SER A 361 2.52 -2.89 -15.85
CA SER A 361 2.39 -4.02 -14.95
C SER A 361 3.46 -3.93 -13.87
N LEU A 362 3.07 -4.29 -12.64
CA LEU A 362 3.91 -4.26 -11.46
C LEU A 362 4.42 -5.66 -11.14
N TYR A 363 5.71 -5.75 -10.85
CA TYR A 363 6.41 -6.98 -10.52
C TYR A 363 7.24 -6.80 -9.25
N ASP A 364 7.70 -7.92 -8.70
CA ASP A 364 8.89 -7.93 -7.85
C ASP A 364 10.12 -7.39 -8.60
N LYS A 365 11.21 -7.14 -7.86
CA LYS A 365 12.43 -6.55 -8.43
C LYS A 365 12.98 -7.37 -9.60
N ASP A 366 12.98 -8.68 -9.45
CA ASP A 366 13.58 -9.63 -10.40
C ASP A 366 12.60 -10.08 -11.51
N LYS A 367 11.37 -9.56 -11.52
CA LYS A 367 10.29 -9.95 -12.44
C LYS A 367 9.98 -11.45 -12.45
N THR A 368 10.12 -12.09 -11.29
CA THR A 368 9.75 -13.50 -11.08
C THR A 368 8.31 -13.66 -10.58
N LYS A 369 7.73 -12.60 -10.02
CA LYS A 369 6.33 -12.56 -9.56
C LYS A 369 5.61 -11.36 -10.15
N LEU A 370 4.51 -11.62 -10.86
CA LEU A 370 3.58 -10.57 -11.29
C LEU A 370 2.70 -10.18 -10.11
N ILE A 371 2.72 -8.91 -9.72
CA ILE A 371 2.02 -8.40 -8.54
C ILE A 371 0.69 -7.77 -8.92
N ALA A 372 0.66 -6.97 -9.99
CA ALA A 372 -0.56 -6.26 -10.40
C ALA A 372 -0.52 -5.87 -11.87
N VAL A 373 -1.67 -6.05 -12.55
CA VAL A 373 -1.92 -5.60 -13.91
C VAL A 373 -3.04 -4.56 -13.91
N PRO A 374 -2.78 -3.33 -14.38
CA PRO A 374 -3.79 -2.29 -14.50
C PRO A 374 -5.03 -2.70 -15.32
N VAL A 375 -6.21 -2.19 -14.95
CA VAL A 375 -7.52 -2.58 -15.54
C VAL A 375 -7.84 -1.96 -16.92
N ASN A 376 -6.83 -1.45 -17.64
CA ASN A 376 -6.98 -0.72 -18.91
C ASN A 376 -6.40 -1.46 -20.13
N GLN A 377 -6.07 -2.74 -19.99
CA GLN A 377 -5.53 -3.57 -21.06
C GLN A 377 -6.56 -4.63 -21.45
N ASN A 378 -6.71 -4.89 -22.75
CA ASN A 378 -7.59 -5.95 -23.28
C ASN A 378 -6.85 -7.27 -23.50
N GLU A 379 -5.53 -7.22 -23.72
CA GLU A 379 -4.66 -8.35 -23.90
C GLU A 379 -3.34 -8.11 -23.17
N ILE A 380 -2.75 -9.16 -22.60
CA ILE A 380 -1.44 -9.10 -21.97
C ILE A 380 -0.61 -10.36 -22.23
N ASN A 381 0.66 -10.14 -22.55
CA ASN A 381 1.68 -11.18 -22.70
C ASN A 381 2.62 -11.14 -21.51
N ILE A 382 2.62 -12.19 -20.70
CA ILE A 382 3.45 -12.25 -19.50
C ILE A 382 4.88 -12.69 -19.87
N PRO A 383 5.94 -12.00 -19.39
CA PRO A 383 7.31 -12.32 -19.79
C PRO A 383 7.80 -13.64 -19.16
N ASN A 384 8.67 -14.36 -19.89
CA ASN A 384 9.26 -15.66 -19.47
C ASN A 384 10.08 -15.62 -18.17
N THR A 385 10.32 -14.44 -17.58
CA THR A 385 10.94 -14.32 -16.25
C THR A 385 9.97 -14.67 -15.13
N VAL A 386 8.66 -14.55 -15.38
CA VAL A 386 7.61 -14.73 -14.38
C VAL A 386 7.41 -16.22 -14.11
N LYS A 387 7.48 -16.57 -12.83
CA LYS A 387 7.22 -17.91 -12.28
C LYS A 387 5.90 -17.97 -11.51
N THR A 388 5.47 -16.84 -10.94
CA THR A 388 4.28 -16.77 -10.10
C THR A 388 3.37 -15.64 -10.57
N ILE A 389 2.11 -15.97 -10.81
CA ILE A 389 1.03 -14.98 -10.89
C ILE A 389 0.55 -14.74 -9.46
N GLY A 390 0.81 -13.54 -8.94
CA GLY A 390 0.54 -13.20 -7.55
C GLY A 390 -0.94 -13.09 -7.23
N ARG A 391 -1.24 -13.17 -5.94
CA ARG A 391 -2.58 -12.94 -5.41
C ARG A 391 -3.15 -11.63 -5.92
N GLU A 392 -4.38 -11.69 -6.44
CA GLU A 392 -5.13 -10.53 -6.95
C GLU A 392 -4.46 -9.80 -8.14
N ALA A 393 -3.48 -10.41 -8.82
CA ALA A 393 -2.72 -9.74 -9.90
C ALA A 393 -3.60 -9.19 -11.03
N PHE A 394 -4.75 -9.81 -11.31
CA PHE A 394 -5.74 -9.41 -12.30
C PHE A 394 -7.13 -9.16 -11.67
N TYR A 395 -7.20 -8.89 -10.36
CA TYR A 395 -8.45 -8.74 -9.62
C TYR A 395 -9.40 -7.72 -10.28
N GLU A 396 -10.66 -8.13 -10.52
CA GLU A 396 -11.70 -7.31 -11.15
C GLU A 396 -11.30 -6.66 -12.50
N ASN A 397 -10.37 -7.27 -13.24
CA ASN A 397 -9.99 -6.76 -14.56
C ASN A 397 -11.07 -7.11 -15.60
N LYS A 398 -12.14 -6.29 -15.62
CA LYS A 398 -13.35 -6.51 -16.43
C LYS A 398 -13.15 -6.26 -17.93
N ASN A 399 -12.05 -5.62 -18.33
CA ASN A 399 -11.74 -5.33 -19.74
C ASN A 399 -10.76 -6.33 -20.36
N LEU A 400 -10.13 -7.19 -19.56
CA LEU A 400 -9.10 -8.11 -20.01
C LEU A 400 -9.74 -9.35 -20.66
N GLU A 401 -9.55 -9.51 -21.97
CA GLU A 401 -10.13 -10.61 -22.75
C GLU A 401 -9.13 -11.77 -22.96
N THR A 402 -7.85 -11.46 -23.16
CA THR A 402 -6.83 -12.45 -23.53
C THR A 402 -5.61 -12.39 -22.62
N VAL A 403 -5.19 -13.56 -22.11
CA VAL A 403 -3.99 -13.71 -21.28
C VAL A 403 -3.14 -14.87 -21.79
N VAL A 404 -1.87 -14.59 -22.10
CA VAL A 404 -0.90 -15.61 -22.48
C VAL A 404 0.11 -15.79 -21.36
N LEU A 405 0.04 -16.93 -20.67
CA LEU A 405 1.02 -17.30 -19.65
C LEU A 405 2.20 -18.05 -20.31
N PRO A 406 3.45 -17.66 -20.05
CA PRO A 406 4.61 -18.39 -20.52
C PRO A 406 4.81 -19.68 -19.74
N ASP A 407 5.49 -20.66 -20.35
CA ASP A 407 5.79 -21.95 -19.72
C ASP A 407 6.70 -21.84 -18.49
N SER A 408 7.26 -20.66 -18.19
CA SER A 408 7.98 -20.38 -16.95
C SER A 408 7.06 -20.27 -15.72
N VAL A 409 5.76 -20.03 -15.91
CA VAL A 409 4.80 -19.90 -14.82
C VAL A 409 4.54 -21.27 -14.19
N GLU A 410 4.82 -21.38 -12.90
CA GLU A 410 4.64 -22.60 -12.10
C GLU A 410 3.48 -22.47 -11.11
N ILE A 411 3.11 -21.23 -10.72
CA ILE A 411 2.13 -20.98 -9.65
C ILE A 411 1.16 -19.87 -10.06
N ILE A 412 -0.14 -20.13 -9.87
CA ILE A 412 -1.19 -19.11 -9.85
C ILE A 412 -1.72 -19.06 -8.41
N GLU A 413 -1.53 -17.94 -7.72
CA GLU A 413 -1.96 -17.76 -6.33
C GLU A 413 -3.46 -17.49 -6.20
N ASP A 414 -3.95 -17.46 -4.96
CA ASP A 414 -5.35 -17.21 -4.64
C ASP A 414 -5.86 -15.90 -5.25
N TYR A 415 -7.11 -15.87 -5.71
CA TYR A 415 -7.76 -14.68 -6.27
C TYR A 415 -7.05 -14.04 -7.48
N ALA A 416 -6.02 -14.68 -8.07
CA ALA A 416 -5.19 -14.08 -9.12
C ALA A 416 -5.99 -13.46 -10.28
N PHE A 417 -7.08 -14.09 -10.70
CA PHE A 417 -8.03 -13.66 -11.74
C PHE A 417 -9.46 -13.54 -11.20
N TYR A 418 -9.64 -13.26 -9.91
CA TYR A 418 -10.97 -13.11 -9.31
C TYR A 418 -11.77 -12.01 -10.02
N GLU A 419 -12.95 -12.36 -10.55
CA GLU A 419 -13.82 -11.48 -11.34
C GLU A 419 -13.14 -10.84 -12.58
N ALA A 420 -12.02 -11.40 -13.04
CA ALA A 420 -11.41 -11.02 -14.31
C ALA A 420 -12.21 -11.64 -15.47
N LYS A 421 -12.59 -10.83 -16.47
CA LYS A 421 -13.44 -11.27 -17.59
C LYS A 421 -12.64 -11.91 -18.74
N VAL A 422 -11.66 -12.73 -18.38
CA VAL A 422 -10.77 -13.40 -19.33
C VAL A 422 -11.57 -14.44 -20.12
N LYS A 423 -11.54 -14.33 -21.45
CA LYS A 423 -12.21 -15.23 -22.39
C LYS A 423 -11.24 -16.25 -23.00
N ASN A 424 -10.00 -15.82 -23.21
CA ASN A 424 -8.95 -16.66 -23.82
C ASN A 424 -7.75 -16.71 -22.88
N ILE A 425 -7.53 -17.87 -22.26
CA ILE A 425 -6.34 -18.10 -21.43
C ILE A 425 -5.60 -19.36 -21.87
N LYS A 426 -4.32 -19.21 -22.14
CA LYS A 426 -3.39 -20.34 -22.29
C LYS A 426 -2.61 -20.50 -21.00
N LEU A 427 -2.81 -21.64 -20.33
CA LEU A 427 -2.04 -22.01 -19.13
C LEU A 427 -0.65 -22.53 -19.52
N SER A 428 0.31 -22.36 -18.59
CA SER A 428 1.67 -22.89 -18.70
C SER A 428 1.67 -24.42 -18.66
N ASN A 429 2.49 -25.07 -19.48
CA ASN A 429 2.70 -26.53 -19.44
C ASN A 429 3.45 -27.02 -18.19
N ASN A 430 4.03 -26.11 -17.40
CA ASN A 430 4.76 -26.41 -16.16
C ASN A 430 4.01 -25.92 -14.90
N LEU A 431 2.74 -25.54 -15.04
CA LEU A 431 1.92 -25.07 -13.92
C LEU A 431 1.73 -26.19 -12.89
N LYS A 432 2.08 -25.93 -11.63
CA LYS A 432 2.02 -26.89 -10.52
C LYS A 432 0.80 -26.69 -9.63
N SER A 433 0.36 -25.44 -9.44
CA SER A 433 -0.78 -25.13 -8.55
C SER A 433 -1.63 -23.97 -9.05
N ILE A 434 -2.93 -24.08 -8.80
CA ILE A 434 -3.91 -23.00 -8.93
C ILE A 434 -4.55 -22.77 -7.56
N GLY A 435 -4.45 -21.54 -7.05
CA GLY A 435 -4.94 -21.14 -5.73
C GLY A 435 -6.46 -21.06 -5.61
N ALA A 436 -6.93 -20.80 -4.39
CA ALA A 436 -8.35 -20.66 -4.08
C ALA A 436 -8.94 -19.43 -4.79
N TYR A 437 -10.15 -19.57 -5.33
CA TYR A 437 -10.86 -18.51 -6.07
C TYR A 437 -10.07 -17.90 -7.24
N ALA A 438 -9.02 -18.57 -7.73
CA ALA A 438 -8.08 -17.98 -8.69
C ALA A 438 -8.75 -17.52 -9.99
N PHE A 439 -9.76 -18.23 -10.49
CA PHE A 439 -10.55 -17.93 -11.69
C PHE A 439 -12.05 -17.81 -11.36
N PHE A 440 -12.40 -17.36 -10.16
CA PHE A 440 -13.80 -17.17 -9.77
C PHE A 440 -14.50 -16.21 -10.74
N VAL A 441 -15.65 -16.64 -11.30
CA VAL A 441 -16.44 -15.88 -12.29
C VAL A 441 -15.69 -15.65 -13.63
N GLY A 442 -14.88 -16.64 -14.04
CA GLY A 442 -14.23 -16.65 -15.36
C GLY A 442 -15.21 -16.70 -16.55
N ASP A 443 -14.79 -16.16 -17.69
CA ASP A 443 -15.66 -15.92 -18.87
C ASP A 443 -15.31 -16.79 -20.10
N PHE A 444 -14.45 -17.81 -19.92
CA PHE A 444 -13.97 -18.69 -20.99
C PHE A 444 -14.88 -19.91 -21.25
N ASP A 445 -14.96 -20.34 -22.52
CA ASP A 445 -15.83 -21.44 -22.96
C ASP A 445 -15.30 -22.83 -22.59
N SER A 446 -13.98 -23.01 -22.55
CA SER A 446 -13.34 -24.28 -22.20
C SER A 446 -11.97 -24.04 -21.58
N ILE A 447 -11.51 -24.99 -20.77
CA ILE A 447 -10.15 -24.93 -20.21
C ILE A 447 -9.50 -26.32 -20.16
N SER A 448 -8.24 -26.37 -20.59
CA SER A 448 -7.38 -27.54 -20.40
C SER A 448 -6.35 -27.24 -19.33
N LEU A 449 -6.44 -27.98 -18.22
CA LEU A 449 -5.48 -27.94 -17.13
C LEU A 449 -4.30 -28.87 -17.49
N PRO A 450 -3.05 -28.40 -17.37
CA PRO A 450 -1.87 -29.11 -17.86
C PRO A 450 -1.56 -30.35 -17.02
N ASP A 451 -0.86 -31.32 -17.63
CA ASP A 451 -0.48 -32.56 -16.95
C ASP A 451 0.44 -32.34 -15.75
N SER A 452 1.19 -31.24 -15.72
CA SER A 452 2.04 -30.84 -14.59
C SER A 452 1.27 -30.40 -13.34
N LEU A 453 -0.04 -30.10 -13.45
CA LEU A 453 -0.81 -29.53 -12.36
C LEU A 453 -1.03 -30.56 -11.25
N GLU A 454 -0.68 -30.22 -10.03
CA GLU A 454 -0.81 -31.10 -8.85
C GLU A 454 -2.03 -30.76 -8.00
N GLU A 455 -2.42 -29.48 -7.94
CA GLU A 455 -3.43 -28.95 -7.04
C GLU A 455 -4.38 -27.93 -7.71
N ILE A 456 -5.68 -28.11 -7.49
CA ILE A 456 -6.74 -27.15 -7.80
C ILE A 456 -7.33 -26.63 -6.49
N GLY A 457 -7.26 -25.31 -6.27
CA GLY A 457 -7.72 -24.63 -5.07
C GLY A 457 -9.24 -24.68 -4.85
N GLU A 458 -9.64 -24.35 -3.62
CA GLU A 458 -11.06 -24.17 -3.25
C GLU A 458 -11.72 -23.13 -4.15
N SER A 459 -12.88 -23.46 -4.71
CA SER A 459 -13.65 -22.57 -5.59
C SER A 459 -12.84 -21.95 -6.76
N ALA A 460 -11.72 -22.58 -7.16
CA ALA A 460 -10.78 -22.01 -8.12
C ALA A 460 -11.44 -21.61 -9.45
N PHE A 461 -12.45 -22.35 -9.89
CA PHE A 461 -13.21 -22.12 -11.13
C PHE A 461 -14.71 -21.99 -10.85
N ALA A 462 -15.12 -21.61 -9.63
CA ALA A 462 -16.53 -21.49 -9.32
C ALA A 462 -17.20 -20.34 -10.09
N ILE A 463 -18.47 -20.53 -10.47
CA ILE A 463 -19.33 -19.57 -11.17
C ILE A 463 -18.75 -19.16 -12.55
N CYS A 464 -17.95 -20.03 -13.18
CA CYS A 464 -17.54 -19.86 -14.58
C CYS A 464 -18.72 -20.21 -15.50
N ASN A 465 -19.70 -19.31 -15.61
CA ASN A 465 -20.99 -19.62 -16.24
C ASN A 465 -20.94 -19.89 -17.74
N ASN A 466 -19.86 -19.54 -18.44
CA ASN A 466 -19.67 -19.88 -19.86
C ASN A 466 -18.89 -21.18 -20.07
N LEU A 467 -18.28 -21.74 -19.02
CA LEU A 467 -17.42 -22.90 -19.11
C LEU A 467 -18.25 -24.13 -19.47
N ARG A 468 -18.04 -24.68 -20.67
CA ARG A 468 -18.74 -25.86 -21.21
C ARG A 468 -17.97 -27.16 -21.03
N SER A 469 -16.64 -27.11 -21.07
CA SER A 469 -15.81 -28.30 -20.93
C SER A 469 -14.50 -28.05 -20.19
N VAL A 470 -14.11 -29.06 -19.39
CA VAL A 470 -12.87 -29.05 -18.62
C VAL A 470 -12.09 -30.32 -18.89
N THR A 471 -10.80 -30.20 -19.19
CA THR A 471 -9.85 -31.32 -19.14
C THR A 471 -8.88 -31.14 -17.98
N ILE A 472 -8.83 -32.10 -17.07
CA ILE A 472 -7.93 -32.14 -15.92
C ILE A 472 -6.74 -33.05 -16.25
N GLY A 473 -5.53 -32.51 -16.15
CA GLY A 473 -4.27 -33.19 -16.49
C GLY A 473 -3.89 -34.35 -15.55
N GLU A 474 -2.84 -35.08 -15.91
CA GLU A 474 -2.48 -36.37 -15.29
C GLU A 474 -2.06 -36.33 -13.81
N ASN A 475 -1.50 -35.23 -13.30
CA ASN A 475 -0.92 -35.20 -11.95
C ASN A 475 -1.85 -34.62 -10.86
N VAL A 476 -3.07 -34.21 -11.20
CA VAL A 476 -3.99 -33.61 -10.22
C VAL A 476 -4.48 -34.67 -9.23
N LYS A 477 -4.11 -34.51 -7.95
CA LYS A 477 -4.44 -35.49 -6.89
C LYS A 477 -5.76 -35.23 -6.20
N VAL A 478 -6.15 -33.97 -6.09
CA VAL A 478 -7.35 -33.54 -5.34
C VAL A 478 -8.06 -32.45 -6.11
N ILE A 479 -9.38 -32.59 -6.24
CA ILE A 479 -10.28 -31.50 -6.63
C ILE A 479 -10.91 -30.99 -5.33
N LYS A 480 -10.52 -29.78 -4.92
CA LYS A 480 -10.91 -29.19 -3.63
C LYS A 480 -12.37 -28.73 -3.60
N GLU A 481 -12.81 -28.39 -2.40
CA GLU A 481 -14.17 -27.91 -2.13
C GLU A 481 -14.60 -26.82 -3.12
N GLY A 482 -15.78 -27.01 -3.72
CA GLY A 482 -16.38 -26.02 -4.61
C GLY A 482 -15.61 -25.72 -5.91
N ALA A 483 -14.54 -26.45 -6.25
CA ALA A 483 -13.60 -26.07 -7.32
C ALA A 483 -14.25 -25.65 -8.65
N PHE A 484 -15.35 -26.29 -9.06
CA PHE A 484 -16.15 -25.95 -10.24
C PHE A 484 -17.62 -25.66 -9.91
N SER A 485 -17.94 -25.32 -8.66
CA SER A 485 -19.31 -25.07 -8.21
C SER A 485 -19.98 -23.93 -8.97
N GLY A 486 -21.23 -24.09 -9.37
CA GLY A 486 -22.03 -23.08 -10.07
C GLY A 486 -21.59 -22.83 -11.51
N CYS A 487 -20.80 -23.72 -12.12
CA CYS A 487 -20.53 -23.68 -13.55
C CYS A 487 -21.77 -24.18 -14.32
N ASP A 488 -22.79 -23.34 -14.46
CA ASP A 488 -24.10 -23.73 -14.97
C ASP A 488 -24.04 -24.32 -16.39
N SER A 489 -23.16 -23.82 -17.26
CA SER A 489 -23.01 -24.28 -18.65
C SER A 489 -22.10 -25.50 -18.82
N LEU A 490 -21.49 -26.02 -17.75
CA LEU A 490 -20.52 -27.10 -17.84
C LEU A 490 -21.24 -28.39 -18.27
N GLU A 491 -20.86 -28.95 -19.42
CA GLU A 491 -21.50 -30.13 -20.01
C GLU A 491 -20.66 -31.40 -19.83
N GLU A 492 -19.33 -31.28 -19.96
CA GLU A 492 -18.38 -32.40 -19.90
C GLU A 492 -17.11 -32.09 -19.10
N VAL A 493 -16.68 -33.05 -18.29
CA VAL A 493 -15.39 -33.04 -17.60
C VAL A 493 -14.59 -34.30 -17.94
N ILE A 494 -13.32 -34.15 -18.31
CA ILE A 494 -12.39 -35.26 -18.55
C ILE A 494 -11.28 -35.21 -17.49
N ILE A 495 -11.15 -36.26 -16.70
CA ILE A 495 -10.16 -36.40 -15.64
C ILE A 495 -9.11 -37.41 -16.08
N LYS A 496 -7.90 -36.94 -16.38
CA LYS A 496 -6.78 -37.80 -16.79
C LYS A 496 -5.94 -38.34 -15.63
N SER A 497 -6.15 -37.82 -14.42
CA SER A 497 -5.34 -38.15 -13.26
C SER A 497 -5.82 -39.38 -12.50
N ASN A 498 -4.88 -39.98 -11.75
CA ASN A 498 -5.21 -40.84 -10.62
C ASN A 498 -5.67 -39.97 -9.44
N LEU A 499 -6.91 -39.48 -9.51
CA LEU A 499 -7.48 -38.63 -8.47
C LEU A 499 -7.59 -39.43 -7.17
N THR A 500 -7.13 -38.88 -6.05
CA THR A 500 -7.30 -39.50 -4.72
C THR A 500 -8.61 -39.07 -4.07
N ARG A 501 -8.99 -37.80 -4.27
CA ARG A 501 -10.12 -37.19 -3.56
C ARG A 501 -10.87 -36.17 -4.42
N LEU A 502 -12.19 -36.24 -4.35
CA LEU A 502 -13.12 -35.20 -4.80
C LEU A 502 -13.92 -34.71 -3.58
N GLU A 503 -13.71 -33.45 -3.21
CA GLU A 503 -14.22 -32.84 -1.98
C GLU A 503 -15.64 -32.28 -2.12
N GLU A 504 -16.20 -31.78 -1.01
CA GLU A 504 -17.56 -31.25 -0.92
C GLU A 504 -17.83 -30.19 -2.01
N TYR A 505 -19.02 -30.22 -2.60
CA TYR A 505 -19.46 -29.25 -3.61
C TYR A 505 -18.58 -29.06 -4.87
N ALA A 506 -17.63 -29.96 -5.17
CA ALA A 506 -16.70 -29.78 -6.29
C ALA A 506 -17.36 -29.44 -7.64
N PHE A 507 -18.55 -29.99 -7.93
CA PHE A 507 -19.39 -29.72 -9.10
C PHE A 507 -20.85 -29.39 -8.70
N TYR A 508 -21.03 -28.79 -7.52
CA TYR A 508 -22.34 -28.37 -7.02
C TYR A 508 -22.99 -27.33 -7.93
N LEU A 509 -24.31 -27.40 -8.15
CA LEU A 509 -25.05 -26.48 -9.03
C LEU A 509 -24.55 -26.47 -10.49
N CYS A 510 -23.84 -27.50 -10.96
CA CYS A 510 -23.51 -27.64 -12.38
C CYS A 510 -24.69 -28.24 -13.17
N TYR A 511 -25.78 -27.49 -13.34
CA TYR A 511 -27.05 -28.00 -13.85
C TYR A 511 -27.01 -28.66 -15.23
N ASN A 512 -26.06 -28.28 -16.10
CA ASN A 512 -25.90 -28.89 -17.43
C ASN A 512 -24.86 -30.02 -17.49
N LEU A 513 -24.22 -30.36 -16.36
CA LEU A 513 -23.16 -31.37 -16.35
C LEU A 513 -23.77 -32.75 -16.57
N LYS A 514 -23.51 -33.30 -17.76
CA LYS A 514 -24.03 -34.59 -18.21
C LYS A 514 -23.01 -35.71 -18.10
N LYS A 515 -21.73 -35.37 -18.24
CA LYS A 515 -20.67 -36.34 -18.44
C LYS A 515 -19.43 -36.01 -17.64
N LEU A 516 -18.95 -36.97 -16.85
CA LEU A 516 -17.63 -36.94 -16.23
C LEU A 516 -16.88 -38.22 -16.58
N THR A 517 -15.74 -38.08 -17.26
CA THR A 517 -14.94 -39.21 -17.76
C THR A 517 -13.65 -39.35 -16.98
N PHE A 518 -13.40 -40.51 -16.38
CA PHE A 518 -12.13 -40.89 -15.76
C PHE A 518 -11.30 -41.72 -16.74
N THR A 519 -10.07 -41.30 -17.00
CA THR A 519 -9.14 -42.12 -17.81
C THR A 519 -8.32 -43.11 -16.99
N LYS A 520 -8.40 -43.00 -15.66
CA LYS A 520 -7.67 -43.80 -14.68
C LYS A 520 -8.61 -44.36 -13.61
N ASP A 521 -8.04 -44.99 -12.58
CA ASP A 521 -8.77 -45.61 -11.48
C ASP A 521 -9.67 -44.60 -10.73
N ALA A 522 -10.75 -45.11 -10.15
CA ALA A 522 -11.69 -44.32 -9.37
C ALA A 522 -11.03 -43.69 -8.13
N PRO A 523 -11.41 -42.46 -7.75
CA PRO A 523 -10.92 -41.86 -6.51
C PRO A 523 -11.32 -42.64 -5.26
N GLU A 524 -10.43 -42.60 -4.27
CA GLU A 524 -10.63 -43.26 -2.96
C GLU A 524 -11.77 -42.63 -2.18
N PHE A 525 -11.94 -41.31 -2.33
CA PHE A 525 -13.01 -40.56 -1.69
C PHE A 525 -13.74 -39.66 -2.70
N ILE A 526 -15.06 -39.71 -2.64
CA ILE A 526 -15.96 -38.85 -3.41
C ILE A 526 -17.07 -38.37 -2.47
N ASP A 527 -17.23 -37.05 -2.35
CA ASP A 527 -18.34 -36.48 -1.58
C ASP A 527 -19.64 -36.49 -2.40
N PHE A 528 -20.75 -36.91 -1.78
CA PHE A 528 -22.04 -37.00 -2.45
C PHE A 528 -22.60 -35.62 -2.82
N TYR A 529 -22.35 -34.60 -1.99
CA TYR A 529 -22.79 -33.23 -2.25
C TYR A 529 -22.01 -32.57 -3.37
N GLY A 530 -20.88 -33.16 -3.76
CA GLY A 530 -20.07 -32.74 -4.91
C GLY A 530 -20.85 -32.66 -6.23
N PHE A 531 -21.96 -33.39 -6.37
CA PHE A 531 -22.77 -33.46 -7.60
C PHE A 531 -24.24 -33.11 -7.37
N LEU A 532 -24.56 -32.48 -6.24
CA LEU A 532 -25.94 -32.07 -6.00
C LEU A 532 -26.32 -30.97 -7.01
N TYR A 533 -27.48 -31.15 -7.64
CA TYR A 533 -28.00 -30.30 -8.71
C TYR A 533 -27.19 -30.32 -10.02
N THR A 534 -26.59 -31.47 -10.38
CA THR A 534 -26.17 -31.74 -11.76
C THR A 534 -27.36 -32.13 -12.66
N HIS A 535 -27.14 -32.29 -13.97
CA HIS A 535 -28.18 -32.70 -14.91
C HIS A 535 -28.79 -34.06 -14.53
N ASP A 536 -30.10 -34.26 -14.75
CA ASP A 536 -30.83 -35.49 -14.40
C ASP A 536 -30.23 -36.76 -15.04
N ASP A 537 -29.68 -36.64 -16.26
CA ASP A 537 -28.98 -37.71 -16.99
C ASP A 537 -27.48 -37.84 -16.68
N PHE A 538 -26.97 -37.17 -15.65
CA PHE A 538 -25.54 -37.18 -15.30
C PHE A 538 -24.98 -38.61 -15.20
N THR A 539 -23.86 -38.85 -15.89
CA THR A 539 -23.26 -40.17 -16.04
C THR A 539 -21.74 -40.10 -15.89
N PHE A 540 -21.18 -41.00 -15.08
CA PHE A 540 -19.74 -41.24 -15.01
C PHE A 540 -19.29 -42.22 -16.08
N TYR A 541 -18.20 -41.92 -16.76
CA TYR A 541 -17.58 -42.78 -17.76
C TYR A 541 -16.19 -43.17 -17.29
N TYR A 542 -15.79 -44.41 -17.49
CA TYR A 542 -14.45 -44.88 -17.11
C TYR A 542 -13.97 -45.96 -18.08
N TYR A 543 -12.66 -46.00 -18.38
CA TYR A 543 -12.12 -47.05 -19.26
C TYR A 543 -12.10 -48.42 -18.57
N ASP A 544 -12.16 -49.49 -19.37
CA ASP A 544 -12.17 -50.86 -18.87
C ASP A 544 -10.98 -51.26 -17.98
N SER A 545 -9.85 -50.60 -18.17
CA SER A 545 -8.62 -50.75 -17.41
C SER A 545 -8.65 -50.05 -16.05
N ALA A 546 -9.60 -49.13 -15.86
CA ALA A 546 -9.78 -48.41 -14.61
C ALA A 546 -10.46 -49.30 -13.55
N LYS A 547 -9.91 -49.28 -12.34
CA LYS A 547 -10.37 -50.05 -11.19
C LYS A 547 -11.15 -49.16 -10.21
N GLY A 548 -11.84 -49.78 -9.25
CA GLY A 548 -12.50 -49.08 -8.14
C GLY A 548 -13.95 -48.64 -8.39
N PHE A 549 -14.40 -48.58 -9.65
CA PHE A 549 -15.78 -48.25 -10.03
C PHE A 549 -16.84 -49.32 -9.67
N GLU A 550 -16.41 -50.48 -9.15
CA GLU A 550 -17.28 -51.57 -8.69
C GLU A 550 -17.68 -51.43 -7.20
N SER A 551 -17.19 -50.39 -6.51
CA SER A 551 -17.48 -50.18 -5.08
C SER A 551 -18.94 -49.80 -4.83
N LYS A 552 -19.41 -50.00 -3.60
CA LYS A 552 -20.80 -49.65 -3.19
C LYS A 552 -21.13 -48.18 -3.42
N ILE A 553 -20.13 -47.29 -3.34
CA ILE A 553 -20.31 -45.84 -3.54
C ILE A 553 -20.63 -45.57 -5.02
N TRP A 554 -19.90 -46.17 -5.95
CA TRP A 554 -20.13 -46.01 -7.38
C TRP A 554 -21.44 -46.64 -7.86
N GLY A 555 -21.93 -47.66 -7.15
CA GLY A 555 -23.28 -48.21 -7.37
C GLY A 555 -24.43 -47.24 -7.08
N LEU A 556 -24.17 -46.09 -6.44
CA LEU A 556 -25.16 -45.03 -6.24
C LEU A 556 -25.32 -44.11 -7.46
N PHE A 557 -24.41 -44.19 -8.43
CA PHE A 557 -24.37 -43.32 -9.60
C PHE A 557 -24.60 -44.09 -10.89
N LYS A 558 -25.07 -43.39 -11.93
CA LYS A 558 -25.10 -43.92 -13.29
C LYS A 558 -23.67 -43.97 -13.82
N THR A 559 -23.18 -45.17 -14.13
CA THR A 559 -21.82 -45.36 -14.65
C THR A 559 -21.85 -46.12 -15.98
N VAL A 560 -20.92 -45.78 -16.87
CA VAL A 560 -20.73 -46.41 -18.18
C VAL A 560 -19.26 -46.78 -18.35
N LYS A 561 -19.01 -48.07 -18.53
CA LYS A 561 -17.69 -48.60 -18.83
C LYS A 561 -17.39 -48.40 -20.31
N LEU A 562 -16.34 -47.66 -20.63
CA LEU A 562 -15.83 -47.43 -21.97
C LEU A 562 -14.89 -48.57 -22.36
N SER A 563 -15.20 -49.26 -23.45
CA SER A 563 -14.35 -50.31 -24.02
C SER A 563 -13.02 -49.72 -24.50
N HIS A 564 -11.90 -50.33 -24.15
CA HIS A 564 -10.61 -49.96 -24.72
C HIS A 564 -10.54 -50.37 -26.19
N VAL A 565 -10.14 -49.41 -27.02
CA VAL A 565 -9.81 -49.63 -28.42
C VAL A 565 -8.30 -49.73 -28.47
N GLU A 566 -7.76 -50.95 -28.60
CA GLU A 566 -6.34 -51.10 -28.87
C GLU A 566 -6.11 -50.68 -30.32
N ILE A 567 -5.32 -49.64 -30.55
CA ILE A 567 -4.99 -49.17 -31.89
C ILE A 567 -3.53 -49.53 -32.15
N SER A 568 -3.27 -50.35 -33.16
CA SER A 568 -1.94 -50.55 -33.71
C SER A 568 -1.87 -49.94 -35.09
N THR A 569 -0.73 -49.37 -35.42
CA THR A 569 -0.51 -48.80 -36.74
C THR A 569 0.79 -49.34 -37.31
N GLU A 570 0.75 -49.80 -38.56
CA GLU A 570 1.94 -50.23 -39.29
C GLU A 570 2.02 -49.48 -40.62
N ARG A 571 3.24 -49.32 -41.14
CA ARG A 571 3.45 -48.77 -42.48
C ARG A 571 3.93 -49.87 -43.42
N PHE A 572 3.20 -50.09 -44.51
CA PHE A 572 3.56 -51.06 -45.54
C PHE A 572 3.53 -50.39 -46.93
N ASN A 573 4.67 -50.33 -47.62
CA ASN A 573 4.83 -49.63 -48.91
C ASN A 573 4.28 -48.18 -48.90
N ASP A 574 4.71 -47.36 -47.94
CA ASP A 574 4.27 -45.96 -47.71
C ASP A 574 2.78 -45.76 -47.35
N LYS A 575 2.06 -46.85 -47.04
CA LYS A 575 0.65 -46.81 -46.60
C LYS A 575 0.55 -46.97 -45.11
N LEU A 576 -0.25 -46.13 -44.45
CA LEU A 576 -0.61 -46.27 -43.04
C LEU A 576 -1.77 -47.27 -42.90
N VAL A 577 -1.49 -48.39 -42.27
CA VAL A 577 -2.48 -49.38 -41.83
C VAL A 577 -2.84 -49.05 -40.39
N VAL A 578 -4.13 -48.99 -40.09
CA VAL A 578 -4.64 -48.74 -38.74
C VAL A 578 -5.49 -49.94 -38.37
N ASP A 579 -4.94 -50.76 -37.51
CA ASP A 579 -5.64 -51.89 -36.92
C ASP A 579 -6.21 -51.43 -35.58
N TYR A 580 -7.46 -51.76 -35.33
CA TYR A 580 -8.08 -51.45 -34.05
C TYR A 580 -8.88 -52.62 -33.52
N LYS A 581 -8.67 -52.92 -32.24
CA LYS A 581 -9.32 -54.02 -31.54
C LYS A 581 -10.21 -53.48 -30.45
N VAL A 582 -11.50 -53.80 -30.54
CA VAL A 582 -12.46 -53.52 -29.47
C VAL A 582 -12.55 -54.77 -28.61
N LYS A 583 -12.23 -54.64 -27.32
CA LYS A 583 -11.92 -55.83 -26.51
C LYS A 583 -13.10 -56.69 -26.05
N GLU A 584 -14.39 -56.30 -26.15
CA GLU A 584 -15.59 -57.15 -25.84
C GLU A 584 -16.88 -56.76 -26.61
N ASP A 585 -17.97 -57.54 -26.42
CA ASP A 585 -19.26 -57.60 -27.15
C ASP A 585 -20.01 -56.25 -27.28
N VAL A 586 -19.52 -55.35 -28.11
CA VAL A 586 -20.28 -54.21 -28.61
C VAL A 586 -21.11 -54.67 -29.81
N ASN A 587 -22.43 -54.70 -29.66
CA ASN A 587 -23.34 -55.07 -30.74
C ASN A 587 -23.67 -53.85 -31.58
N ASN A 588 -23.36 -53.90 -32.88
CA ASN A 588 -23.68 -52.84 -33.85
C ASN A 588 -23.07 -51.49 -33.46
N PHE A 589 -21.76 -51.38 -33.65
CA PHE A 589 -21.03 -50.14 -33.43
C PHE A 589 -20.55 -49.54 -34.73
N GLU A 590 -20.22 -48.26 -34.66
CA GLU A 590 -19.57 -47.57 -35.74
C GLU A 590 -18.21 -47.04 -35.32
N ALA A 591 -17.18 -47.43 -36.06
CA ALA A 591 -15.84 -46.92 -35.88
C ALA A 591 -15.63 -45.70 -36.78
N VAL A 592 -15.12 -44.62 -36.19
CA VAL A 592 -14.62 -43.45 -36.91
C VAL A 592 -13.12 -43.34 -36.71
N VAL A 593 -12.35 -43.48 -37.78
CA VAL A 593 -10.90 -43.29 -37.77
C VAL A 593 -10.60 -41.87 -38.24
N ALA A 594 -9.99 -41.08 -37.35
CA ALA A 594 -9.52 -39.73 -37.62
C ALA A 594 -7.99 -39.71 -37.70
N LEU A 595 -7.47 -39.15 -38.79
CA LEU A 595 -6.03 -38.99 -39.03
C LEU A 595 -5.65 -37.52 -38.88
N TYR A 596 -4.56 -37.24 -38.18
CA TYR A 596 -4.07 -35.88 -37.95
C TYR A 596 -2.61 -35.73 -38.39
N ASP A 597 -2.25 -34.54 -38.85
CA ASP A 597 -0.85 -34.08 -38.92
C ASP A 597 -0.59 -33.03 -37.82
N GLU A 598 0.51 -32.30 -37.94
CA GLU A 598 0.87 -31.21 -37.03
C GLU A 598 0.03 -29.94 -37.19
N ASN A 599 -0.78 -29.84 -38.25
CA ASN A 599 -1.64 -28.69 -38.56
C ASN A 599 -3.14 -28.98 -38.30
N GLY A 600 -3.51 -30.23 -38.01
CA GLY A 600 -4.88 -30.58 -37.60
C GLY A 600 -5.40 -31.87 -38.23
N LEU A 601 -6.72 -31.98 -38.35
CA LEU A 601 -7.39 -33.16 -38.91
C LEU A 601 -7.16 -33.25 -40.42
N LEU A 602 -6.51 -34.32 -40.88
CA LEU A 602 -6.28 -34.61 -42.29
C LEU A 602 -7.47 -35.33 -42.94
N ALA A 603 -8.03 -36.33 -42.25
CA ALA A 603 -9.06 -37.20 -42.83
C ALA A 603 -9.90 -37.89 -41.76
N LEU A 604 -11.15 -38.22 -42.11
CA LEU A 604 -12.09 -38.93 -41.25
C LEU A 604 -12.79 -40.03 -42.06
N LYS A 605 -12.77 -41.26 -41.56
CA LYS A 605 -13.38 -42.44 -42.20
C LYS A 605 -14.31 -43.14 -41.23
N ARG A 606 -15.52 -43.44 -41.69
CA ARG A 606 -16.62 -44.01 -40.90
C ARG A 606 -16.92 -45.43 -41.40
N ARG A 607 -17.11 -46.39 -40.48
CA ARG A 607 -17.41 -47.80 -40.77
C ARG A 607 -18.39 -48.38 -39.76
N THR A 608 -19.51 -48.89 -40.26
CA THR A 608 -20.53 -49.60 -39.48
C THR A 608 -20.20 -51.09 -39.44
N HIS A 609 -20.28 -51.70 -38.26
CA HIS A 609 -20.02 -53.11 -38.04
C HIS A 609 -21.25 -53.78 -37.42
N ASP A 610 -21.85 -54.73 -38.13
CA ASP A 610 -22.97 -55.55 -37.65
C ASP A 610 -22.39 -56.92 -37.21
N PHE A 611 -22.70 -57.42 -35.99
CA PHE A 611 -22.42 -58.77 -35.41
C PHE A 611 -21.43 -58.92 -34.22
N ASN A 612 -21.80 -59.83 -33.29
CA ASN A 612 -21.12 -60.19 -32.03
C ASN A 612 -19.79 -60.95 -32.22
N GLY A 613 -18.77 -60.53 -31.47
CA GLY A 613 -17.61 -61.37 -31.11
C GLY A 613 -16.31 -60.60 -30.91
N LYS A 614 -15.47 -61.07 -29.97
CA LYS A 614 -14.05 -60.68 -29.83
C LYS A 614 -13.29 -60.97 -31.12
N TYR A 615 -12.84 -59.95 -31.86
CA TYR A 615 -11.96 -60.11 -33.02
C TYR A 615 -10.77 -59.15 -32.99
N ASP A 616 -9.61 -59.62 -33.46
CA ASP A 616 -8.58 -58.77 -34.08
C ASP A 616 -9.13 -58.28 -35.41
N LEU A 617 -9.39 -56.98 -35.53
CA LEU A 617 -9.80 -56.37 -36.79
C LEU A 617 -8.61 -55.58 -37.33
N SER A 618 -8.00 -56.10 -38.38
CA SER A 618 -6.96 -55.42 -39.14
C SER A 618 -7.55 -54.78 -40.40
N GLU A 619 -7.39 -53.46 -40.59
CA GLU A 619 -7.87 -52.75 -41.77
C GLU A 619 -6.71 -52.10 -42.54
N THR A 620 -6.47 -52.58 -43.77
CA THR A 620 -5.52 -51.98 -44.71
C THR A 620 -6.18 -50.81 -45.46
N PHE A 621 -5.70 -49.58 -45.28
CA PHE A 621 -6.18 -48.41 -46.01
C PHE A 621 -5.42 -48.26 -47.33
N TYR A 622 -6.14 -48.07 -48.46
CA TYR A 622 -5.51 -48.28 -49.77
C TYR A 622 -5.00 -47.04 -50.51
N GLU A 623 -5.34 -45.79 -50.15
CA GLU A 623 -4.86 -44.61 -50.89
C GLU A 623 -4.72 -43.32 -50.04
N GLY A 624 -3.58 -42.61 -50.18
CA GLY A 624 -3.53 -41.14 -50.11
C GLY A 624 -2.88 -40.41 -48.94
N PHE A 625 -2.10 -41.02 -48.03
CA PHE A 625 -1.73 -40.31 -46.77
C PHE A 625 -0.30 -40.57 -46.26
N GLU A 626 0.68 -39.93 -46.89
CA GLU A 626 2.10 -39.99 -46.46
C GLU A 626 2.35 -39.20 -45.15
N ASN A 627 1.58 -38.13 -44.87
CA ASN A 627 1.87 -37.14 -43.83
C ASN A 627 1.14 -37.32 -42.47
N ALA A 628 0.34 -38.35 -42.28
CA ALA A 628 -0.37 -38.56 -41.01
C ALA A 628 0.61 -38.90 -39.86
N LYS A 629 0.53 -38.16 -38.75
CA LYS A 629 1.36 -38.30 -37.54
C LYS A 629 0.60 -38.92 -36.36
N TYR A 630 -0.71 -38.67 -36.24
CA TYR A 630 -1.54 -39.21 -35.16
C TYR A 630 -2.81 -39.87 -35.71
N VAL A 631 -3.27 -40.91 -35.02
CA VAL A 631 -4.51 -41.62 -35.33
C VAL A 631 -5.38 -41.66 -34.09
N LYS A 632 -6.67 -41.35 -34.23
CA LYS A 632 -7.67 -41.52 -33.18
C LYS A 632 -8.83 -42.34 -33.73
N VAL A 633 -9.20 -43.41 -33.04
CA VAL A 633 -10.36 -44.22 -33.36
C VAL A 633 -11.45 -43.94 -32.34
N PHE A 634 -12.63 -43.57 -32.81
CA PHE A 634 -13.83 -43.40 -32.00
C PHE A 634 -14.75 -44.58 -32.24
N ILE A 635 -15.30 -45.15 -31.17
CA ILE A 635 -16.33 -46.19 -31.25
C ILE A 635 -17.65 -45.56 -30.80
N LEU A 636 -18.64 -45.59 -31.67
CA LEU A 636 -19.97 -45.03 -31.46
C LEU A 636 -20.93 -46.16 -31.15
N ASP A 637 -21.52 -46.14 -29.96
CA ASP A 637 -22.49 -47.13 -29.50
C ASP A 637 -23.91 -46.73 -29.94
N SER A 638 -24.53 -47.54 -30.80
CA SER A 638 -25.90 -47.44 -31.32
C SER A 638 -26.21 -46.33 -32.36
N LEU A 639 -26.83 -46.77 -33.47
CA LEU A 639 -27.31 -45.99 -34.62
C LEU A 639 -28.43 -44.95 -34.34
N LYS A 640 -28.65 -44.49 -33.10
CA LYS A 640 -29.82 -43.63 -32.78
C LYS A 640 -29.59 -42.14 -32.63
N ASN A 641 -28.36 -41.64 -32.49
CA ASN A 641 -28.13 -40.21 -32.21
C ASN A 641 -27.20 -39.48 -33.20
N LEU A 642 -26.99 -40.02 -34.39
CA LEU A 642 -26.27 -39.31 -35.45
C LEU A 642 -27.08 -39.28 -36.74
N GLU A 643 -27.92 -38.25 -36.88
CA GLU A 643 -28.01 -37.52 -38.14
C GLU A 643 -28.57 -36.10 -37.90
N PRO A 644 -28.06 -35.04 -38.58
CA PRO A 644 -27.05 -35.02 -39.65
C PRO A 644 -25.81 -34.19 -39.28
N LEU A 645 -24.67 -34.83 -39.00
CA LEU A 645 -23.35 -34.15 -38.98
C LEU A 645 -22.53 -34.36 -40.27
N LEU A 646 -23.10 -35.02 -41.29
CA LEU A 646 -22.45 -35.21 -42.57
C LEU A 646 -23.45 -35.10 -43.72
N VAL A 647 -23.76 -33.88 -44.12
CA VAL A 647 -24.24 -33.60 -45.48
C VAL A 647 -23.38 -32.48 -46.06
N ASN A 648 -22.58 -32.87 -47.06
CA ASN A 648 -21.81 -32.06 -48.01
C ASN A 648 -20.52 -31.39 -47.51
N GLY A 649 -19.53 -31.41 -48.41
CA GLY A 649 -18.11 -31.21 -48.11
C GLY A 649 -17.71 -29.80 -47.69
N TYR A 650 -16.53 -29.75 -47.08
CA TYR A 650 -15.79 -28.57 -46.61
C TYR A 650 -16.54 -27.68 -45.61
N SER A 651 -16.23 -27.83 -44.31
CA SER A 651 -15.79 -26.72 -43.44
C SER A 651 -15.49 -27.22 -42.02
N GLU A 652 -14.34 -26.78 -41.52
CA GLU A 652 -13.85 -26.67 -40.14
C GLU A 652 -14.61 -27.39 -39.01
N ILE A 653 -13.92 -28.36 -38.39
CA ILE A 653 -14.20 -28.75 -37.01
C ILE A 653 -13.48 -27.73 -36.11
N LYS A 654 -14.24 -26.86 -35.46
CA LYS A 654 -13.80 -26.10 -34.29
C LYS A 654 -13.79 -26.99 -33.06
#